data_AF-A0A1Q8CW31-F1
#
_entry.id   AF-A0A1Q8CW31-F1
#
_cell.length_a   1.000
_cell.length_b   1.000
_cell.length_c   1.000
_cell.angle_alpha   90.00
_cell.angle_beta   90.00
_cell.angle_gamma   90.00
#
_symmetry.space_group_name_H-M   'P 1'
#
loop_
_entity.id
_entity.type
_entity.pdbx_description
1 polymer ?
#
loop_
_entity_poly.entity_id
_entity_poly.type
_entity_poly.pdbx_seq_one_letter_code
_entity_poly.pdbx_strand_id
1 'polypeptide(L)'
;MRTVESEPRTADADPAAADRLTIATLCLSGTLEDKLAAAAAAGFGGVEIVQDDLIASPLSPREVRRRCADLGLVIDLYQPYHDFEAVPPDLLAANLRRAEHKFELMSELGVHTLLVCSTLAPEAVDDDELAAEHLHLLADRAARHGHRIAYEALAWGRHVNTYDHAWRVIRRADHPALGLCLDSFHVLARGGDLNGIRVIPGSKVFALQLADAPPRHMDLAQWSTHHRLFPGQGAFDLTTFTSAVLSTGYSGPLSVEVSNDVFRQADPRRTAIDAMRSLVSAREPLPRPEAARTAAADLPSAPVLTGHVFTELAVDGISGPVLARTLTALGFTHSGQHRSKPVQLWEQGEARVLLNSTPRSTAPPGTVEIAAIGVDSADPRASALRAERLLAPVLPRSRRPQESELYSVAAPSGIAVFFCSTGDEENDWRRDFTPTGNPPAGDALLLATDHVSLTEPFDDFDQSTLFYRSVLGLRAQSATEFAAPFGMVRSRAATDPDHRVRITLNAAVHRRGQWAPAVPDPQHVAFATTDVIAAAEALRSLGAPLLDIPGNYYDDLESRVQLPAGQLAAMREYSVLYDRDDHGEYLHVYTEVLGSRVFFEVVQRIGGYAGYGAAGTTPVRMAAHRRRRLVASTTFAPPPAAAPAGEPVHEYSVAHLSALSLSPPELVDAAAEAGYQYVGIRLTRVTPDEPHYPIATDPALLRKTKERLEATGVRVLDVELARIGPHDDPRAVGRLLEVGAELGARHVIAQLPDSNRDRKIEHFAQLCDLALPLGLTVDLEFPSWTETPNLDEATQVLHGASRANAGILVDLLHFARSQSSVDALRRLPREWFHFAHVCDAPARVPTSVEGLVHTARFERLFPGEGGIDVRGILAALPPDIPYALEIPRQGLTNEVGERECLRRALEATRHHLGHTHRAPRHPVELFSKFDSGPN
;
A
#
# COMPACT_ATOMS: atom_id res chain seq x y z
N MET A 1 -67.23 15.80 36.01
CA MET A 1 -67.86 16.19 34.73
C MET A 1 -67.10 17.37 34.15
N ARG A 2 -66.10 17.08 33.31
CA ARG A 2 -65.50 17.90 32.24
C ARG A 2 -64.33 17.09 31.69
N THR A 3 -64.60 16.39 30.59
CA THR A 3 -63.64 15.77 29.69
C THR A 3 -62.73 16.86 29.13
N VAL A 4 -61.42 16.70 29.29
CA VAL A 4 -60.43 17.48 28.53
C VAL A 4 -60.00 16.59 27.39
N GLU A 5 -60.51 16.87 26.20
CA GLU A 5 -60.01 16.32 24.95
C GLU A 5 -58.57 16.82 24.78
N SER A 6 -57.60 15.90 24.74
CA SER A 6 -56.24 16.20 24.32
C SER A 6 -56.21 16.15 22.79
N GLU A 7 -56.13 17.31 22.15
CA GLU A 7 -55.80 17.40 20.73
C GLU A 7 -54.48 16.66 20.44
N PRO A 8 -54.35 15.99 19.27
CA PRO A 8 -53.08 15.42 18.86
C PRO A 8 -52.09 16.56 18.67
N ARG A 9 -50.99 16.54 19.43
CA ARG A 9 -49.86 17.45 19.19
C ARG A 9 -49.40 17.22 17.75
N THR A 10 -49.64 18.19 16.88
CA THR A 10 -48.85 18.36 15.68
C THR A 10 -47.40 18.37 16.12
N ALA A 11 -46.60 17.42 15.64
CA ALA A 11 -45.17 17.40 15.85
C ALA A 11 -44.62 18.67 15.21
N ASP A 12 -44.46 19.73 16.01
CA ASP A 12 -43.70 20.91 15.61
C ASP A 12 -42.34 20.41 15.13
N ALA A 13 -42.02 20.70 13.88
CA ALA A 13 -40.74 20.35 13.29
C ALA A 13 -39.63 20.93 14.17
N ASP A 14 -38.79 20.06 14.73
CA ASP A 14 -37.58 20.48 15.43
C ASP A 14 -36.77 21.37 14.49
N PRO A 15 -36.60 22.67 14.77
CA PRO A 15 -35.86 23.58 13.91
C PRO A 15 -34.41 23.09 13.68
N ALA A 16 -33.87 22.27 14.59
CA ALA A 16 -32.56 21.65 14.45
C ALA A 16 -32.51 20.51 13.42
N ALA A 17 -33.65 20.00 12.93
CA ALA A 17 -33.70 18.94 11.93
C ALA A 17 -33.40 19.43 10.51
N ALA A 18 -33.69 20.70 10.20
CA ALA A 18 -33.55 21.26 8.84
C ALA A 18 -32.10 21.34 8.34
N ASP A 19 -31.14 21.46 9.28
CA ASP A 19 -29.71 21.52 8.98
C ASP A 19 -28.96 20.26 9.41
N ARG A 20 -29.64 19.25 9.97
CA ARG A 20 -28.98 18.03 10.46
C ARG A 20 -28.41 17.20 9.31
N LEU A 21 -27.17 16.78 9.49
CA LEU A 21 -26.47 15.84 8.63
C LEU A 21 -26.52 14.46 9.25
N THR A 22 -26.93 13.49 8.44
CA THR A 22 -27.20 12.11 8.88
C THR A 22 -26.45 11.12 8.00
N ILE A 23 -26.09 9.96 8.56
CA ILE A 23 -25.44 8.86 7.84
C ILE A 23 -26.11 7.54 8.18
N ALA A 24 -26.41 6.73 7.15
CA ALA A 24 -26.84 5.37 7.36
C ALA A 24 -25.69 4.47 7.84
N THR A 25 -25.94 3.57 8.79
CA THR A 25 -24.89 2.68 9.32
C THR A 25 -24.33 1.71 8.28
N LEU A 26 -25.05 1.44 7.17
CA LEU A 26 -24.50 0.64 6.06
C LEU A 26 -23.34 1.32 5.32
N CYS A 27 -23.21 2.65 5.42
CA CYS A 27 -22.11 3.41 4.81
C CYS A 27 -20.75 3.07 5.43
N LEU A 28 -20.75 2.47 6.63
CA LEU A 28 -19.58 2.27 7.45
C LEU A 28 -19.34 0.77 7.72
N SER A 29 -18.08 0.37 7.83
CA SER A 29 -17.65 -0.95 8.27
C SER A 29 -17.63 -1.08 9.81
N GLY A 30 -17.33 -2.27 10.33
CA GLY A 30 -17.18 -2.52 11.78
C GLY A 30 -18.50 -2.87 12.49
N THR A 31 -18.47 -2.97 13.83
CA THR A 31 -19.68 -3.23 14.63
C THR A 31 -20.55 -1.97 14.72
N LEU A 32 -21.80 -2.10 15.18
CA LEU A 32 -22.69 -0.94 15.36
C LEU A 32 -22.03 0.13 16.25
N GLU A 33 -21.32 -0.26 17.30
CA GLU A 33 -20.61 0.65 18.20
C GLU A 33 -19.48 1.42 17.50
N ASP A 34 -18.70 0.74 16.65
CA ASP A 34 -17.64 1.38 15.85
C ASP A 34 -18.21 2.42 14.90
N LYS A 35 -19.32 2.06 14.22
CA LYS A 35 -20.03 2.92 13.27
C LYS A 35 -20.58 4.17 13.95
N LEU A 36 -21.25 4.02 15.09
CA LEU A 36 -21.79 5.14 15.87
C LEU A 36 -20.67 6.06 16.37
N ALA A 37 -19.57 5.50 16.87
CA ALA A 37 -18.43 6.29 17.31
C ALA A 37 -17.76 7.05 16.16
N ALA A 38 -17.63 6.42 14.99
CA ALA A 38 -17.08 7.06 13.79
C ALA A 38 -17.97 8.20 13.26
N ALA A 39 -19.29 7.97 13.19
CA ALA A 39 -20.24 9.00 12.79
C ALA A 39 -20.20 10.22 13.72
N ALA A 40 -20.22 10.00 15.04
CA ALA A 40 -20.12 11.07 16.02
C ALA A 40 -18.79 11.83 15.92
N ALA A 41 -17.66 11.11 15.78
CA ALA A 41 -16.33 11.73 15.65
C ALA A 41 -16.17 12.57 14.38
N ALA A 42 -16.87 12.21 13.29
CA ALA A 42 -16.92 13.01 12.07
C ALA A 42 -17.87 14.21 12.16
N GLY A 43 -18.64 14.34 13.24
CA GLY A 43 -19.54 15.47 13.49
C GLY A 43 -20.96 15.29 12.94
N PHE A 44 -21.38 14.06 12.61
CA PHE A 44 -22.79 13.81 12.26
C PHE A 44 -23.69 14.11 13.45
N GLY A 45 -24.86 14.68 13.18
CA GLY A 45 -25.89 14.94 14.19
C GLY A 45 -26.93 13.81 14.29
N GLY A 46 -27.01 12.96 13.27
CA GLY A 46 -27.95 11.86 13.21
C GLY A 46 -27.40 10.62 12.53
N VAL A 47 -28.05 9.48 12.79
CA VAL A 47 -27.77 8.20 12.13
C VAL A 47 -29.07 7.53 11.69
N GLU A 48 -28.97 6.73 10.62
CA GLU A 48 -30.03 5.79 10.23
C GLU A 48 -29.57 4.39 10.58
N ILE A 49 -30.34 3.70 11.43
CA ILE A 49 -29.97 2.37 11.92
C ILE A 49 -30.47 1.34 10.91
N VAL A 50 -29.50 0.60 10.34
CA VAL A 50 -29.79 -0.52 9.46
C VAL A 50 -30.05 -1.77 10.30
N GLN A 51 -31.10 -2.50 9.96
CA GLN A 51 -31.63 -3.62 10.72
C GLN A 51 -30.57 -4.67 11.02
N ASP A 52 -29.74 -5.01 10.02
CA ASP A 52 -28.72 -6.05 10.18
C ASP A 52 -27.65 -5.66 11.20
N ASP A 53 -27.28 -4.38 11.29
CA ASP A 53 -26.35 -3.88 12.32
C ASP A 53 -26.96 -4.00 13.72
N LEU A 54 -28.26 -3.73 13.85
CA LEU A 54 -28.96 -3.89 15.13
C LEU A 54 -29.10 -5.37 15.52
N ILE A 55 -29.38 -6.25 14.56
CA ILE A 55 -29.49 -7.70 14.80
C ILE A 55 -28.14 -8.30 15.22
N ALA A 56 -27.06 -7.85 14.61
CA ALA A 56 -25.71 -8.31 14.92
C ALA A 56 -25.14 -7.70 16.23
N SER A 57 -25.74 -6.62 16.72
CA SER A 57 -25.30 -5.92 17.92
C SER A 57 -25.65 -6.70 19.20
N PRO A 58 -24.73 -6.77 20.18
CA PRO A 58 -25.04 -7.32 21.50
C PRO A 58 -25.89 -6.37 22.36
N LEU A 59 -25.99 -5.10 21.99
CA LEU A 59 -26.75 -4.08 22.70
C LEU A 59 -28.25 -4.20 22.40
N SER A 60 -29.07 -4.08 23.44
CA SER A 60 -30.51 -3.92 23.29
C SER A 60 -30.88 -2.59 22.61
N PRO A 61 -32.07 -2.46 22.00
CA PRO A 61 -32.55 -1.20 21.43
C PRO A 61 -32.44 0.01 22.38
N ARG A 62 -32.74 -0.17 23.67
CA ARG A 62 -32.62 0.90 24.68
C ARG A 62 -31.18 1.31 24.95
N GLU A 63 -30.26 0.35 24.91
CA GLU A 63 -28.83 0.60 25.08
C GLU A 63 -28.25 1.30 23.86
N VAL A 64 -28.67 0.92 22.65
CA VAL A 64 -28.32 1.64 21.41
C VAL A 64 -28.81 3.09 21.47
N ARG A 65 -30.07 3.32 21.86
CA ARG A 65 -30.61 4.67 22.08
C ARG A 65 -29.75 5.49 23.05
N ARG A 66 -29.43 4.91 24.21
CA ARG A 66 -28.57 5.56 25.21
C ARG A 66 -27.20 5.88 24.63
N ARG A 67 -26.60 4.94 23.90
CA ARG A 67 -25.29 5.10 23.29
C ARG A 67 -25.27 6.22 22.25
N CYS A 68 -26.29 6.32 21.40
CA CYS A 68 -26.46 7.43 20.48
C CYS A 68 -26.57 8.76 21.24
N ALA A 69 -27.39 8.83 22.30
CA ALA A 69 -27.53 10.03 23.11
C ALA A 69 -26.21 10.45 23.79
N ASP A 70 -25.44 9.50 24.33
CA ASP A 70 -24.12 9.75 24.93
C ASP A 70 -23.12 10.31 23.90
N LEU A 71 -23.28 9.94 22.63
CA LEU A 71 -22.47 10.41 21.50
C LEU A 71 -23.02 11.68 20.83
N GLY A 72 -24.16 12.21 21.30
CA GLY A 72 -24.82 13.37 20.69
C GLY A 72 -25.53 13.08 19.36
N LEU A 73 -25.84 11.81 19.08
CA LEU A 73 -26.51 11.36 17.86
C LEU A 73 -28.01 11.15 18.07
N VAL A 74 -28.82 11.63 17.12
CA VAL A 74 -30.23 11.28 16.98
C VAL A 74 -30.39 10.07 16.06
N ILE A 75 -31.33 9.18 16.35
CA ILE A 75 -31.70 8.10 15.41
C ILE A 75 -32.86 8.60 14.55
N ASP A 76 -32.57 8.99 13.31
CA ASP A 76 -33.53 9.64 12.41
C ASP A 76 -34.44 8.64 11.69
N LEU A 77 -33.92 7.45 11.38
CA LEU A 77 -34.58 6.45 10.54
C LEU A 77 -34.17 5.03 10.96
N TYR A 78 -35.11 4.10 10.92
CA TYR A 78 -34.84 2.66 11.02
C TYR A 78 -35.21 1.98 9.70
N GLN A 79 -34.31 1.13 9.19
CA GLN A 79 -34.44 0.57 7.83
C GLN A 79 -33.72 -0.77 7.66
N PRO A 80 -33.97 -1.50 6.56
CA PRO A 80 -35.14 -1.39 5.70
C PRO A 80 -36.27 -2.29 6.17
N TYR A 81 -37.50 -2.00 5.73
CA TYR A 81 -38.63 -2.93 5.80
C TYR A 81 -39.08 -3.28 4.37
N HIS A 82 -38.90 -4.53 3.97
CA HIS A 82 -39.22 -5.00 2.61
C HIS A 82 -40.56 -5.73 2.51
N ASP A 83 -41.02 -5.87 1.26
CA ASP A 83 -42.04 -6.81 0.78
C ASP A 83 -43.39 -6.67 1.45
N PHE A 84 -44.03 -5.50 1.35
CA PHE A 84 -45.25 -5.20 2.08
C PHE A 84 -46.51 -5.05 1.22
N GLU A 85 -46.48 -4.17 0.22
CA GLU A 85 -47.67 -3.73 -0.52
C GLU A 85 -48.09 -4.70 -1.64
N ALA A 86 -49.39 -4.67 -1.99
CA ALA A 86 -50.02 -5.47 -3.06
C ALA A 86 -49.78 -6.99 -3.01
N VAL A 87 -49.52 -7.57 -1.83
CA VAL A 87 -49.31 -9.02 -1.62
C VAL A 87 -50.60 -9.77 -1.26
N PRO A 88 -50.66 -11.11 -1.39
CA PRO A 88 -51.80 -11.92 -0.96
C PRO A 88 -52.18 -11.72 0.52
N PRO A 89 -53.47 -11.91 0.91
CA PRO A 89 -53.97 -11.64 2.26
C PRO A 89 -53.19 -12.33 3.40
N ASP A 90 -52.76 -13.58 3.20
CA ASP A 90 -52.00 -14.32 4.21
C ASP A 90 -50.60 -13.71 4.45
N LEU A 91 -49.94 -13.26 3.38
CA LEU A 91 -48.66 -12.56 3.45
C LEU A 91 -48.83 -11.16 4.05
N LEU A 92 -49.88 -10.43 3.68
CA LEU A 92 -50.21 -9.14 4.29
C LEU A 92 -50.41 -9.30 5.81
N ALA A 93 -51.17 -10.30 6.25
CA ALA A 93 -51.39 -10.56 7.67
C ALA A 93 -50.08 -10.90 8.40
N ALA A 94 -49.19 -11.66 7.78
CA ALA A 94 -47.87 -11.97 8.34
C ALA A 94 -46.96 -10.73 8.43
N ASN A 95 -46.96 -9.91 7.37
CA ASN A 95 -46.20 -8.66 7.32
C ASN A 95 -46.70 -7.65 8.35
N LEU A 96 -48.01 -7.48 8.51
CA LEU A 96 -48.57 -6.63 9.56
C LEU A 96 -48.13 -7.07 10.95
N ARG A 97 -48.14 -8.38 11.26
CA ARG A 97 -47.59 -8.87 12.53
C ARG A 97 -46.11 -8.53 12.68
N ARG A 98 -45.31 -8.67 11.62
CA ARG A 98 -43.89 -8.28 11.63
C ARG A 98 -43.72 -6.77 11.85
N ALA A 99 -44.57 -5.93 11.26
CA ALA A 99 -44.54 -4.49 11.43
C ALA A 99 -44.86 -4.07 12.88
N GLU A 100 -45.85 -4.68 13.53
CA GLU A 100 -46.19 -4.38 14.94
C GLU A 100 -44.97 -4.60 15.87
N HIS A 101 -44.24 -5.71 15.71
CA HIS A 101 -43.01 -5.95 16.48
C HIS A 101 -41.92 -4.91 16.18
N LYS A 102 -41.85 -4.43 14.93
CA LYS A 102 -40.89 -3.39 14.54
C LYS A 102 -41.26 -2.05 15.18
N PHE A 103 -42.54 -1.71 15.28
CA PHE A 103 -43.02 -0.50 15.95
C PHE A 103 -42.72 -0.51 17.45
N GLU A 104 -42.84 -1.65 18.13
CA GLU A 104 -42.43 -1.80 19.52
C GLU A 104 -40.92 -1.59 19.68
N LEU A 105 -40.11 -2.24 18.85
CA LEU A 105 -38.65 -2.08 18.83
C LEU A 105 -38.23 -0.63 18.56
N MET A 106 -38.87 0.04 17.60
CA MET A 106 -38.60 1.45 17.26
C MET A 106 -38.89 2.37 18.45
N SER A 107 -39.95 2.12 19.21
CA SER A 107 -40.24 2.87 20.44
C SER A 107 -39.11 2.74 21.47
N GLU A 108 -38.47 1.57 21.57
CA GLU A 108 -37.32 1.37 22.44
C GLU A 108 -36.05 2.06 21.92
N LEU A 109 -35.79 1.99 20.61
CA LEU A 109 -34.73 2.75 19.95
C LEU A 109 -34.95 4.28 20.07
N GLY A 110 -36.20 4.72 20.23
CA GLY A 110 -36.54 6.15 20.22
C GLY A 110 -36.52 6.76 18.82
N VAL A 111 -36.77 5.96 17.79
CA VAL A 111 -36.91 6.39 16.40
C VAL A 111 -38.38 6.40 16.00
N HIS A 112 -38.76 7.36 15.15
CA HIS A 112 -40.16 7.62 14.80
C HIS A 112 -40.51 7.36 13.33
N THR A 113 -39.52 7.03 12.50
CA THR A 113 -39.70 6.83 11.05
C THR A 113 -39.16 5.45 10.66
N LEU A 114 -39.99 4.66 9.98
CA LEU A 114 -39.61 3.39 9.37
C LEU A 114 -39.50 3.59 7.85
N LEU A 115 -38.37 3.17 7.26
CA LEU A 115 -38.23 3.10 5.82
C LEU A 115 -38.84 1.79 5.29
N VAL A 116 -39.78 1.91 4.35
CA VAL A 116 -40.41 0.79 3.67
C VAL A 116 -40.05 0.85 2.20
N CYS A 117 -39.29 -0.13 1.71
CA CYS A 117 -38.92 -0.21 0.31
C CYS A 117 -40.06 -0.86 -0.50
N SER A 118 -40.26 -0.42 -1.74
CA SER A 118 -41.17 -1.05 -2.70
C SER A 118 -40.91 -2.55 -2.82
N THR A 119 -41.97 -3.34 -2.85
CA THR A 119 -41.95 -4.80 -2.80
C THR A 119 -41.15 -5.42 -3.96
N LEU A 120 -40.43 -6.50 -3.63
CA LEU A 120 -39.79 -7.42 -4.56
C LEU A 120 -40.48 -8.78 -4.57
N ALA A 121 -41.50 -8.98 -3.72
CA ALA A 121 -42.22 -10.24 -3.58
C ALA A 121 -42.79 -10.72 -4.92
N PRO A 122 -42.54 -11.97 -5.34
CA PRO A 122 -43.04 -12.49 -6.60
C PRO A 122 -44.57 -12.62 -6.62
N GLU A 123 -45.21 -12.73 -5.46
CA GLU A 123 -46.66 -12.80 -5.30
C GLU A 123 -47.35 -11.44 -5.37
N ALA A 124 -46.61 -10.32 -5.36
CA ALA A 124 -47.19 -8.99 -5.45
C ALA A 124 -47.85 -8.78 -6.82
N VAL A 125 -49.06 -8.22 -6.83
CA VAL A 125 -49.81 -7.90 -8.06
C VAL A 125 -49.63 -6.43 -8.45
N ASP A 126 -49.72 -6.14 -9.75
CA ASP A 126 -49.64 -4.77 -10.29
C ASP A 126 -50.99 -4.06 -10.13
N ASP A 127 -51.29 -3.66 -8.88
CA ASP A 127 -52.54 -2.98 -8.51
C ASP A 127 -52.25 -1.80 -7.57
N ASP A 128 -52.27 -0.59 -8.12
CA ASP A 128 -52.04 0.67 -7.38
C ASP A 128 -53.08 0.93 -6.29
N GLU A 129 -54.34 0.48 -6.45
CA GLU A 129 -55.38 0.68 -5.43
C GLU A 129 -55.13 -0.26 -4.24
N LEU A 130 -54.78 -1.51 -4.52
CA LEU A 130 -54.42 -2.47 -3.49
C LEU A 130 -53.12 -2.06 -2.77
N ALA A 131 -52.12 -1.57 -3.51
CA ALA A 131 -50.89 -1.03 -2.91
C ALA A 131 -51.20 0.15 -1.98
N ALA A 132 -52.07 1.07 -2.40
CA ALA A 132 -52.51 2.19 -1.59
C ALA A 132 -53.29 1.76 -0.34
N GLU A 133 -54.20 0.79 -0.46
CA GLU A 133 -54.94 0.21 0.66
C GLU A 133 -53.99 -0.41 1.70
N HIS A 134 -53.04 -1.23 1.25
CA HIS A 134 -52.08 -1.86 2.15
C HIS A 134 -51.22 -0.81 2.86
N LEU A 135 -50.63 0.14 2.11
CA LEU A 135 -49.78 1.18 2.70
C LEU A 135 -50.56 2.10 3.66
N HIS A 136 -51.83 2.39 3.37
CA HIS A 136 -52.71 3.08 4.31
C HIS A 136 -52.87 2.28 5.61
N LEU A 137 -53.16 0.97 5.49
CA LEU A 137 -53.30 0.09 6.65
C LEU A 137 -52.01 0.03 7.49
N LEU A 138 -50.83 -0.05 6.85
CA LEU A 138 -49.55 0.01 7.55
C LEU A 138 -49.35 1.34 8.28
N ALA A 139 -49.69 2.44 7.63
CA ALA A 139 -49.52 3.78 8.19
C ALA A 139 -50.50 4.05 9.35
N ASP A 140 -51.72 3.51 9.30
CA ASP A 140 -52.68 3.52 10.42
C ASP A 140 -52.14 2.74 11.62
N ARG A 141 -51.52 1.56 11.40
CA ARG A 141 -50.83 0.83 12.47
C ARG A 141 -49.66 1.63 13.04
N ALA A 142 -48.78 2.17 12.18
CA ALA A 142 -47.64 2.98 12.62
C ALA A 142 -48.08 4.18 13.47
N ALA A 143 -49.14 4.90 13.04
CA ALA A 143 -49.64 6.08 13.73
C ALA A 143 -50.15 5.80 15.14
N ARG A 144 -50.74 4.62 15.40
CA ARG A 144 -51.16 4.21 16.76
C ARG A 144 -49.99 4.09 17.74
N HIS A 145 -48.80 3.84 17.22
CA HIS A 145 -47.55 3.79 17.99
C HIS A 145 -46.78 5.13 17.98
N GLY A 146 -47.33 6.17 17.33
CA GLY A 146 -46.64 7.45 17.17
C GLY A 146 -45.52 7.44 16.12
N HIS A 147 -45.56 6.48 15.19
CA HIS A 147 -44.57 6.32 14.12
C HIS A 147 -45.11 6.74 12.77
N ARG A 148 -44.21 6.90 11.80
CA ARG A 148 -44.49 7.24 10.40
C ARG A 148 -43.76 6.31 9.46
N ILE A 149 -44.28 6.19 8.24
CA ILE A 149 -43.75 5.37 7.16
C ILE A 149 -43.18 6.26 6.06
N ALA A 150 -41.89 6.10 5.77
CA ALA A 150 -41.23 6.67 4.61
C ALA A 150 -41.12 5.58 3.54
N TYR A 151 -41.95 5.67 2.50
CA TYR A 151 -42.00 4.68 1.42
C TYR A 151 -41.02 5.06 0.31
N GLU A 152 -40.14 4.14 -0.03
CA GLU A 152 -39.05 4.30 -0.99
C GLU A 152 -39.31 3.45 -2.26
N ALA A 153 -39.25 4.07 -3.43
CA ALA A 153 -39.28 3.34 -4.69
C ALA A 153 -37.87 2.84 -5.05
N LEU A 154 -37.62 1.55 -4.88
CA LEU A 154 -36.38 0.93 -5.37
C LEU A 154 -36.37 0.98 -6.89
N ALA A 155 -35.24 1.31 -7.51
CA ALA A 155 -35.14 1.39 -8.97
C ALA A 155 -35.43 0.08 -9.71
N TRP A 156 -35.41 -1.04 -8.99
CA TRP A 156 -35.77 -2.40 -9.44
C TRP A 156 -36.99 -2.98 -8.71
N GLY A 157 -37.79 -2.15 -8.05
CA GLY A 157 -39.06 -2.54 -7.44
C GLY A 157 -39.96 -3.27 -8.44
N ARG A 158 -40.72 -4.26 -7.96
CA ARG A 158 -41.45 -5.20 -8.83
C ARG A 158 -42.46 -4.51 -9.74
N HIS A 159 -43.18 -3.53 -9.18
CA HIS A 159 -44.22 -2.74 -9.86
C HIS A 159 -44.01 -1.23 -9.64
N VAL A 160 -43.78 -0.81 -8.39
CA VAL A 160 -43.41 0.58 -8.06
C VAL A 160 -41.89 0.72 -8.07
N ASN A 161 -41.34 1.47 -9.02
CA ASN A 161 -39.88 1.62 -9.17
C ASN A 161 -39.41 3.03 -9.59
N THR A 162 -40.29 4.01 -9.44
CA THR A 162 -40.04 5.42 -9.69
C THR A 162 -40.68 6.27 -8.59
N TYR A 163 -40.09 7.42 -8.28
CA TYR A 163 -40.59 8.28 -7.21
C TYR A 163 -41.99 8.84 -7.51
N ASP A 164 -42.32 9.10 -8.78
CA ASP A 164 -43.61 9.64 -9.20
C ASP A 164 -44.72 8.58 -9.12
N HIS A 165 -44.38 7.30 -9.39
CA HIS A 165 -45.29 6.18 -9.13
C HIS A 165 -45.52 6.00 -7.62
N ALA A 166 -44.47 5.99 -6.81
CA ALA A 166 -44.63 5.94 -5.35
C ALA A 166 -45.47 7.11 -4.82
N TRP A 167 -45.26 8.33 -5.34
CA TRP A 167 -46.08 9.49 -5.00
C TRP A 167 -47.55 9.30 -5.36
N ARG A 168 -47.84 8.72 -6.54
CA ARG A 168 -49.20 8.41 -6.97
C ARG A 168 -49.90 7.46 -5.99
N VAL A 169 -49.21 6.40 -5.55
CA VAL A 169 -49.74 5.43 -4.58
C VAL A 169 -49.95 6.09 -3.21
N ILE A 170 -48.98 6.85 -2.71
CA ILE A 170 -49.08 7.57 -1.42
C ILE A 170 -50.24 8.56 -1.40
N ARG A 171 -50.44 9.29 -2.51
CA ARG A 171 -51.56 10.24 -2.64
C ARG A 171 -52.92 9.53 -2.63
N ARG A 172 -53.02 8.33 -3.21
CA ARG A 172 -54.25 7.52 -3.15
C ARG A 172 -54.50 6.95 -1.77
N ALA A 173 -53.43 6.53 -1.08
CA ALA A 173 -53.51 6.04 0.29
C ALA A 173 -53.95 7.13 1.29
N ASP A 174 -53.67 8.41 1.00
CA ASP A 174 -54.15 9.59 1.75
C ASP A 174 -54.05 9.46 3.28
N HIS A 175 -52.87 9.08 3.78
CA HIS A 175 -52.64 8.94 5.22
C HIS A 175 -51.58 9.94 5.72
N PRO A 176 -51.81 10.68 6.83
CA PRO A 176 -50.85 11.68 7.33
C PRO A 176 -49.53 11.08 7.80
N ALA A 177 -49.53 9.83 8.30
CA ALA A 177 -48.32 9.11 8.70
C ALA A 177 -47.60 8.37 7.56
N LEU A 178 -48.00 8.59 6.30
CA LEU A 178 -47.36 8.02 5.11
C LEU A 178 -46.79 9.15 4.22
N GLY A 179 -45.50 9.02 3.89
CA GLY A 179 -44.75 9.93 3.05
C GLY A 179 -43.66 9.20 2.25
N LEU A 180 -42.91 9.94 1.44
CA LEU A 180 -41.83 9.43 0.59
C LEU A 180 -40.49 9.41 1.33
N CYS A 181 -39.68 8.39 1.04
CA CYS A 181 -38.23 8.52 1.06
C CYS A 181 -37.77 8.81 -0.38
N LEU A 182 -37.00 9.88 -0.57
CA LEU A 182 -36.38 10.20 -1.86
C LEU A 182 -34.90 9.84 -1.80
N ASP A 183 -34.54 8.73 -2.44
CA ASP A 183 -33.16 8.31 -2.65
C ASP A 183 -32.66 8.81 -4.02
N SER A 184 -31.56 9.55 -4.02
CA SER A 184 -31.01 10.14 -5.25
C SER A 184 -30.49 9.10 -6.25
N PHE A 185 -29.96 7.96 -5.81
CA PHE A 185 -29.49 6.91 -6.69
C PHE A 185 -30.68 6.30 -7.44
N HIS A 186 -31.76 5.94 -6.75
CA HIS A 186 -32.92 5.33 -7.37
C HIS A 186 -33.60 6.24 -8.40
N VAL A 187 -33.61 7.55 -8.15
CA VAL A 187 -34.16 8.54 -9.10
C VAL A 187 -33.22 8.76 -10.30
N LEU A 188 -31.93 8.99 -10.05
CA LEU A 188 -30.98 9.41 -11.09
C LEU A 188 -30.50 8.26 -11.96
N ALA A 189 -30.35 7.05 -11.40
CA ALA A 189 -29.94 5.87 -12.18
C ALA A 189 -30.96 5.49 -13.26
N ARG A 190 -32.23 5.88 -13.09
CA ARG A 190 -33.29 5.68 -14.10
C ARG A 190 -33.47 6.88 -15.04
N GLY A 191 -32.76 7.97 -14.83
CA GLY A 191 -32.93 9.22 -15.59
C GLY A 191 -34.29 9.88 -15.38
N GLY A 192 -34.84 9.79 -14.16
CA GLY A 192 -36.15 10.40 -13.84
C GLY A 192 -36.16 11.92 -14.00
N ASP A 193 -37.29 12.48 -14.45
CA ASP A 193 -37.46 13.94 -14.52
C ASP A 193 -37.48 14.54 -13.11
N LEU A 194 -36.55 15.44 -12.81
CA LEU A 194 -36.44 16.06 -11.49
C LEU A 194 -37.49 17.14 -11.24
N ASN A 195 -38.15 17.66 -12.28
CA ASN A 195 -39.17 18.70 -12.12
C ASN A 195 -40.43 18.18 -11.42
N GLY A 196 -40.78 16.90 -11.62
CA GLY A 196 -41.91 16.26 -10.94
C GLY A 196 -41.75 16.17 -9.42
N ILE A 197 -40.54 16.26 -8.88
CA ILE A 197 -40.32 16.33 -7.43
C ILE A 197 -40.92 17.61 -6.85
N ARG A 198 -40.84 18.73 -7.57
CA ARG A 198 -41.21 20.06 -7.07
C ARG A 198 -42.71 20.20 -6.76
N VAL A 199 -43.55 19.31 -7.30
CA VAL A 199 -45.01 19.33 -7.05
C VAL A 199 -45.41 18.53 -5.82
N ILE A 200 -44.49 17.79 -5.22
CA ILE A 200 -44.72 17.01 -4.00
C ILE A 200 -44.69 17.98 -2.81
N PRO A 201 -45.69 17.98 -1.90
CA PRO A 201 -45.61 18.79 -0.70
C PRO A 201 -44.41 18.38 0.16
N GLY A 202 -43.59 19.33 0.63
CA GLY A 202 -42.44 19.02 1.49
C GLY A 202 -42.82 18.26 2.77
N SER A 203 -44.03 18.47 3.28
CA SER A 203 -44.60 17.71 4.41
C SER A 203 -44.88 16.24 4.11
N LYS A 204 -44.78 15.81 2.85
CA LYS A 204 -44.91 14.42 2.40
C LYS A 204 -43.56 13.78 2.05
N VAL A 205 -42.44 14.49 2.22
CA VAL A 205 -41.09 13.91 2.14
C VAL A 205 -40.62 13.68 3.57
N PHE A 206 -40.50 12.41 3.96
CA PHE A 206 -40.14 12.01 5.32
C PHE A 206 -38.67 11.65 5.49
N ALA A 207 -38.00 11.29 4.39
CA ALA A 207 -36.57 11.02 4.37
C ALA A 207 -35.96 11.42 3.01
N LEU A 208 -34.68 11.81 3.03
CA LEU A 208 -33.89 12.17 1.87
C LEU A 208 -32.51 11.50 2.00
N GLN A 209 -32.21 10.59 1.08
CA GLN A 209 -30.96 9.84 1.05
C GLN A 209 -30.16 10.20 -0.21
N LEU A 210 -28.91 10.62 0.01
CA LEU A 210 -27.99 11.04 -1.04
C LEU A 210 -26.94 9.96 -1.29
N ALA A 211 -26.77 9.62 -2.56
CA ALA A 211 -25.86 8.63 -3.08
C ALA A 211 -25.50 9.01 -4.51
N ASP A 212 -24.21 9.19 -4.76
CA ASP A 212 -23.65 9.36 -6.09
C ASP A 212 -23.34 7.99 -6.71
N ALA A 213 -22.97 7.96 -7.98
CA ALA A 213 -22.51 6.74 -8.63
C ALA A 213 -21.66 7.02 -9.88
N PRO A 214 -20.72 6.13 -10.24
CA PRO A 214 -19.96 6.24 -11.48
C PRO A 214 -20.86 5.90 -12.68
N PRO A 215 -20.61 6.44 -13.89
CA PRO A 215 -21.39 6.10 -15.07
C PRO A 215 -21.17 4.63 -15.44
N ARG A 216 -22.17 3.78 -15.21
CA ARG A 216 -22.11 2.33 -15.52
C ARG A 216 -23.34 1.89 -16.28
N HIS A 217 -23.13 0.95 -17.21
CA HIS A 217 -24.19 0.22 -17.89
C HIS A 217 -24.23 -1.21 -17.34
N MET A 218 -24.99 -1.42 -16.27
CA MET A 218 -25.17 -2.74 -15.65
C MET A 218 -26.54 -2.85 -14.97
N ASP A 219 -26.85 -4.01 -14.41
CA ASP A 219 -28.06 -4.20 -13.61
C ASP A 219 -28.13 -3.19 -12.45
N LEU A 220 -29.28 -2.56 -12.26
CA LEU A 220 -29.46 -1.47 -11.29
C LEU A 220 -29.27 -1.92 -9.85
N ALA A 221 -29.71 -3.14 -9.50
CA ALA A 221 -29.54 -3.66 -8.15
C ALA A 221 -28.06 -3.90 -7.86
N GLN A 222 -27.35 -4.56 -8.79
CA GLN A 222 -25.90 -4.74 -8.68
C GLN A 222 -25.15 -3.40 -8.59
N TRP A 223 -25.53 -2.43 -9.42
CA TRP A 223 -24.93 -1.10 -9.38
C TRP A 223 -25.12 -0.43 -8.02
N SER A 224 -26.34 -0.46 -7.49
CA SER A 224 -26.69 0.11 -6.19
C SER A 224 -25.99 -0.56 -5.03
N THR A 225 -25.87 -1.88 -5.05
CA THR A 225 -25.29 -2.65 -3.95
C THR A 225 -23.77 -2.47 -3.86
N HIS A 226 -23.09 -2.35 -4.99
CA HIS A 226 -21.63 -2.45 -5.04
C HIS A 226 -20.90 -1.13 -5.35
N HIS A 227 -21.55 -0.16 -6.01
CA HIS A 227 -20.85 0.99 -6.57
C HIS A 227 -21.53 2.34 -6.33
N ARG A 228 -22.40 2.47 -5.32
CA ARG A 228 -22.77 3.80 -4.83
C ARG A 228 -21.51 4.51 -4.30
N LEU A 229 -21.48 5.83 -4.37
CA LEU A 229 -20.39 6.69 -3.91
C LEU A 229 -20.97 7.85 -3.09
N PHE A 230 -20.14 8.52 -2.30
CA PHE A 230 -20.60 9.73 -1.61
C PHE A 230 -20.77 10.89 -2.60
N PRO A 231 -21.65 11.87 -2.28
CA PRO A 231 -21.85 13.06 -3.10
C PRO A 231 -20.56 13.70 -3.62
N GLY A 232 -20.39 13.69 -4.94
CA GLY A 232 -19.26 14.32 -5.61
C GLY A 232 -18.11 13.42 -6.02
N GLN A 233 -18.16 12.14 -5.67
CA GLN A 233 -17.21 11.13 -6.13
C GLN A 233 -17.64 10.48 -7.45
N GLY A 234 -18.93 10.54 -7.78
CA GLY A 234 -19.50 9.97 -8.99
C GLY A 234 -19.81 11.03 -10.05
N ALA A 235 -20.83 10.75 -10.86
CA ALA A 235 -21.22 11.55 -12.01
C ALA A 235 -22.68 12.03 -11.96
N PHE A 236 -23.42 11.74 -10.89
CA PHE A 236 -24.82 12.14 -10.78
C PHE A 236 -24.97 13.64 -10.50
N ASP A 237 -26.01 14.25 -11.09
CA ASP A 237 -26.38 15.64 -10.82
C ASP A 237 -27.16 15.77 -9.51
N LEU A 238 -26.44 15.57 -8.40
CA LEU A 238 -26.99 15.66 -7.06
C LEU A 238 -27.38 17.09 -6.67
N THR A 239 -26.77 18.11 -7.28
CA THR A 239 -27.11 19.51 -7.00
C THR A 239 -28.53 19.82 -7.48
N THR A 240 -28.86 19.46 -8.72
CA THR A 240 -30.22 19.67 -9.25
C THR A 240 -31.25 18.83 -8.50
N PHE A 241 -30.93 17.56 -8.22
CA PHE A 241 -31.81 16.67 -7.44
C PHE A 241 -32.12 17.25 -6.06
N THR A 242 -31.09 17.59 -5.29
CA THR A 242 -31.25 18.09 -3.92
C THR A 242 -31.97 19.45 -3.91
N SER A 243 -31.66 20.33 -4.88
CA SER A 243 -32.37 21.60 -5.04
C SER A 243 -33.86 21.41 -5.34
N ALA A 244 -34.22 20.41 -6.16
CA ALA A 244 -35.62 20.09 -6.44
C ALA A 244 -36.34 19.64 -5.17
N VAL A 245 -35.73 18.75 -4.36
CA VAL A 245 -36.31 18.30 -3.08
C VAL A 245 -36.47 19.46 -2.10
N LEU A 246 -35.43 20.28 -1.89
CA LEU A 246 -35.50 21.41 -0.95
C LEU A 246 -36.56 22.44 -1.36
N SER A 247 -36.79 22.62 -2.66
CA SER A 247 -37.82 23.56 -3.15
C SER A 247 -39.26 23.15 -2.83
N THR A 248 -39.48 21.90 -2.42
CA THR A 248 -40.80 21.44 -1.94
C THR A 248 -41.17 22.00 -0.57
N GLY A 249 -40.21 22.62 0.14
CA GLY A 249 -40.31 22.99 1.54
C GLY A 249 -39.87 21.88 2.50
N TYR A 250 -39.23 20.80 2.00
CA TYR A 250 -38.61 19.78 2.84
C TYR A 250 -37.58 20.41 3.78
N SER A 251 -37.73 20.13 5.07
CA SER A 251 -36.87 20.64 6.15
C SER A 251 -36.41 19.52 7.09
N GLY A 252 -36.32 18.29 6.59
CA GLY A 252 -35.76 17.16 7.33
C GLY A 252 -34.26 17.02 7.13
N PRO A 253 -33.64 15.99 7.75
CA PRO A 253 -32.20 15.75 7.63
C PRO A 253 -31.76 15.50 6.19
N LEU A 254 -30.51 15.87 5.87
CA LEU A 254 -29.83 15.41 4.66
C LEU A 254 -28.97 14.22 5.03
N SER A 255 -29.34 13.05 4.50
CA SER A 255 -28.68 11.80 4.82
C SER A 255 -27.85 11.27 3.66
N VAL A 256 -26.80 10.50 3.96
CA VAL A 256 -26.11 9.67 2.97
C VAL A 256 -26.40 8.20 3.21
N GLU A 257 -26.73 7.50 2.12
CA GLU A 257 -26.98 6.06 2.11
C GLU A 257 -26.20 5.40 0.97
N VAL A 258 -24.96 5.00 1.27
CA VAL A 258 -24.00 4.55 0.27
C VAL A 258 -23.57 3.12 0.55
N SER A 259 -24.04 2.21 -0.29
CA SER A 259 -23.61 0.82 -0.31
C SER A 259 -22.43 0.64 -1.27
N ASN A 260 -21.24 0.43 -0.71
CA ASN A 260 -20.01 0.28 -1.49
C ASN A 260 -19.08 -0.76 -0.85
N ASP A 261 -18.57 -1.69 -1.65
CA ASP A 261 -17.74 -2.81 -1.17
C ASP A 261 -16.40 -2.34 -0.57
N VAL A 262 -15.83 -1.24 -1.07
CA VAL A 262 -14.59 -0.64 -0.54
C VAL A 262 -14.85 -0.05 0.83
N PHE A 263 -15.92 0.74 0.97
CA PHE A 263 -16.24 1.43 2.24
C PHE A 263 -16.57 0.44 3.36
N ARG A 264 -17.16 -0.71 3.02
CA ARG A 264 -17.41 -1.81 3.96
C ARG A 264 -16.14 -2.52 4.47
N GLN A 265 -15.00 -2.27 3.83
CA GLN A 265 -13.69 -2.84 4.20
C GLN A 265 -12.71 -1.80 4.75
N ALA A 266 -12.98 -0.51 4.53
CA ALA A 266 -12.15 0.60 4.98
C ALA A 266 -12.31 0.91 6.47
N ASP A 267 -11.43 1.74 7.04
CA ASP A 267 -11.58 2.28 8.41
C ASP A 267 -12.88 3.13 8.50
N PRO A 268 -13.81 2.83 9.42
CA PRO A 268 -15.07 3.55 9.52
C PRO A 268 -14.88 5.02 9.88
N ARG A 269 -13.81 5.41 10.60
CA ARG A 269 -13.55 6.82 10.94
C ARG A 269 -13.18 7.63 9.71
N ARG A 270 -12.32 7.09 8.84
CA ARG A 270 -11.93 7.74 7.58
C ARG A 270 -13.14 7.90 6.65
N THR A 271 -13.92 6.82 6.52
CA THR A 271 -15.13 6.79 5.69
C THR A 271 -16.18 7.80 6.20
N ALA A 272 -16.38 7.90 7.51
CA ALA A 272 -17.29 8.90 8.09
C ALA A 272 -16.83 10.34 7.85
N ILE A 273 -15.53 10.62 7.96
CA ILE A 273 -14.97 11.95 7.64
C ILE A 273 -15.21 12.30 6.16
N ASP A 274 -15.03 11.33 5.26
CA ASP A 274 -15.25 11.53 3.83
C ASP A 274 -16.73 11.73 3.49
N ALA A 275 -17.61 10.95 4.11
CA ALA A 275 -19.06 11.13 4.03
C ALA A 275 -19.48 12.53 4.50
N MET A 276 -18.96 13.01 5.63
CA MET A 276 -19.24 14.35 6.14
C MET A 276 -18.73 15.42 5.18
N ARG A 277 -17.49 15.31 4.69
CA ARG A 277 -16.92 16.21 3.68
C ARG A 277 -17.81 16.30 2.44
N SER A 278 -18.31 15.17 1.97
CA SER A 278 -19.19 15.09 0.79
C SER A 278 -20.46 15.91 0.98
N LEU A 279 -21.10 15.81 2.14
CA LEU A 279 -22.34 16.53 2.45
C LEU A 279 -22.10 18.03 2.64
N VAL A 280 -21.04 18.40 3.36
CA VAL A 280 -20.66 19.82 3.54
C VAL A 280 -20.39 20.47 2.18
N SER A 281 -19.66 19.78 1.29
CA SER A 281 -19.39 20.25 -0.07
C SER A 281 -20.66 20.27 -0.95
N ALA A 282 -21.51 19.25 -0.88
CA ALA A 282 -22.75 19.18 -1.66
C ALA A 282 -23.76 20.28 -1.29
N ARG A 283 -23.70 20.80 -0.05
CA ARG A 283 -24.53 21.92 0.41
C ARG A 283 -24.05 23.29 -0.06
N GLU A 284 -22.82 23.43 -0.55
CA GLU A 284 -22.26 24.72 -0.99
C GLU A 284 -23.07 25.39 -2.12
N PRO A 285 -23.43 24.70 -3.23
CA PRO A 285 -24.20 25.31 -4.31
C PRO A 285 -25.71 25.43 -4.01
N LEU A 286 -26.20 24.92 -2.87
CA LEU A 286 -27.63 24.89 -2.56
C LEU A 286 -28.10 26.25 -1.98
N PRO A 287 -29.31 26.72 -2.34
CA PRO A 287 -29.87 27.93 -1.77
C PRO A 287 -30.10 27.76 -0.27
N ARG A 288 -29.63 28.72 0.54
CA ARG A 288 -29.85 28.76 1.99
C ARG A 288 -30.67 29.99 2.40
N PRO A 289 -31.64 29.86 3.33
CA PRO A 289 -32.32 31.02 3.91
C PRO A 289 -31.32 31.96 4.59
N GLU A 290 -31.49 33.27 4.40
CA GLU A 290 -30.59 34.30 4.94
C GLU A 290 -30.48 34.24 6.48
N ALA A 291 -31.55 33.83 7.16
CA ALA A 291 -31.60 33.64 8.61
C ALA A 291 -30.79 32.43 9.15
N ALA A 292 -30.44 31.48 8.29
CA ALA A 292 -29.62 30.30 8.64
C ALA A 292 -28.11 30.50 8.34
N ARG A 293 -27.73 31.64 7.74
CA ARG A 293 -26.34 31.97 7.46
C ARG A 293 -25.65 32.47 8.72
N THR A 294 -24.80 31.64 9.31
CA THR A 294 -23.85 32.10 10.35
C THR A 294 -22.44 32.14 9.76
N ALA A 295 -21.69 33.22 10.00
CA ALA A 295 -20.33 33.40 9.48
C ALA A 295 -19.36 32.28 9.92
N ALA A 296 -19.65 31.60 11.04
CA ALA A 296 -18.88 30.46 11.53
C ALA A 296 -19.17 29.15 10.77
N ALA A 297 -20.32 29.02 10.11
CA ALA A 297 -20.75 27.80 9.39
C ALA A 297 -20.58 27.89 7.86
N ASP A 298 -20.31 29.07 7.31
CA ASP A 298 -20.19 29.25 5.86
C ASP A 298 -18.84 28.75 5.33
N LEU A 299 -18.84 27.67 4.55
CA LEU A 299 -17.63 27.17 3.90
C LEU A 299 -17.01 28.28 3.01
N PRO A 300 -15.75 28.73 3.25
CA PRO A 300 -15.10 29.71 2.37
C PRO A 300 -15.05 29.20 0.94
N SER A 301 -15.19 30.06 -0.07
CA SER A 301 -15.18 29.66 -1.49
C SER A 301 -13.94 28.83 -1.85
N ALA A 302 -14.10 27.94 -2.84
CA ALA A 302 -12.97 27.21 -3.41
C ALA A 302 -11.84 28.17 -3.86
N PRO A 303 -10.56 27.79 -3.67
CA PRO A 303 -9.44 28.68 -3.94
C PRO A 303 -9.32 29.02 -5.43
N VAL A 304 -8.95 30.27 -5.72
CA VAL A 304 -8.50 30.66 -7.05
C VAL A 304 -7.02 30.31 -7.15
N LEU A 305 -6.71 29.29 -7.96
CA LEU A 305 -5.36 28.75 -8.12
C LEU A 305 -4.67 29.36 -9.34
N THR A 306 -3.43 29.78 -9.17
CA THR A 306 -2.62 30.41 -10.24
C THR A 306 -1.50 29.51 -10.76
N GLY A 307 -1.19 28.41 -10.09
CA GLY A 307 -0.24 27.39 -10.57
C GLY A 307 0.34 26.50 -9.47
N HIS A 308 1.18 25.56 -9.87
CA HIS A 308 2.05 24.80 -8.97
C HIS A 308 3.22 25.67 -8.50
N VAL A 309 3.56 25.61 -7.21
CA VAL A 309 4.63 26.42 -6.61
C VAL A 309 5.89 25.61 -6.39
N PHE A 310 5.75 24.39 -5.87
CA PHE A 310 6.82 23.42 -5.72
C PHE A 310 6.26 22.00 -5.59
N THR A 311 7.10 21.00 -5.81
CA THR A 311 6.86 19.63 -5.33
C THR A 311 7.98 19.23 -4.38
N GLU A 312 7.62 18.75 -3.19
CA GLU A 312 8.57 18.29 -2.18
C GLU A 312 8.73 16.77 -2.23
N LEU A 313 9.96 16.34 -2.41
CA LEU A 313 10.36 14.94 -2.42
C LEU A 313 11.03 14.61 -1.08
N ALA A 314 10.48 13.62 -0.37
CA ALA A 314 11.16 13.05 0.77
C ALA A 314 12.30 12.16 0.29
N VAL A 315 13.48 12.37 0.88
CA VAL A 315 14.72 11.65 0.55
C VAL A 315 15.48 11.28 1.82
N ASP A 316 16.39 10.33 1.71
CA ASP A 316 17.32 9.96 2.78
C ASP A 316 18.79 10.13 2.34
N GLY A 317 19.73 9.65 3.17
CA GLY A 317 21.16 9.74 2.89
C GLY A 317 21.61 8.98 1.63
N ILE A 318 20.80 8.03 1.13
CA ILE A 318 21.06 7.23 -0.06
C ILE A 318 20.41 7.88 -1.28
N SER A 319 19.11 8.19 -1.20
CA SER A 319 18.33 8.68 -2.33
C SER A 319 18.56 10.17 -2.62
N GLY A 320 18.88 10.98 -1.60
CA GLY A 320 19.12 12.41 -1.73
C GLY A 320 20.23 12.77 -2.74
N PRO A 321 21.46 12.20 -2.61
CA PRO A 321 22.53 12.45 -3.57
C PRO A 321 22.21 11.99 -5.00
N VAL A 322 21.44 10.92 -5.16
CA VAL A 322 21.01 10.42 -6.48
C VAL A 322 20.06 11.42 -7.14
N LEU A 323 19.09 11.93 -6.39
CA LEU A 323 18.16 12.94 -6.87
C LEU A 323 18.85 14.27 -7.18
N ALA A 324 19.75 14.72 -6.32
CA ALA A 324 20.53 15.93 -6.56
C ALA A 324 21.30 15.86 -7.88
N ARG A 325 22.01 14.75 -8.16
CA ARG A 325 22.70 14.55 -9.45
C ARG A 325 21.73 14.52 -10.63
N THR A 326 20.58 13.88 -10.46
CA THR A 326 19.57 13.79 -11.51
C THR A 326 18.97 15.17 -11.82
N LEU A 327 18.65 15.95 -10.79
CA LEU A 327 18.15 17.33 -10.95
C LEU A 327 19.20 18.21 -11.65
N THR A 328 20.47 18.12 -11.27
CA THR A 328 21.56 18.82 -12.00
C THR A 328 21.59 18.40 -13.48
N ALA A 329 21.51 17.10 -13.78
CA ALA A 329 21.50 16.59 -15.15
C ALA A 329 20.24 16.98 -15.92
N LEU A 330 19.14 17.27 -15.21
CA LEU A 330 17.91 17.85 -15.75
C LEU A 330 17.99 19.38 -15.95
N GLY A 331 19.12 20.02 -15.63
CA GLY A 331 19.32 21.46 -15.75
C GLY A 331 18.85 22.28 -14.54
N PHE A 332 18.41 21.64 -13.45
CA PHE A 332 18.06 22.35 -12.22
C PHE A 332 19.30 22.85 -11.48
N THR A 333 19.16 24.03 -10.88
CA THR A 333 20.19 24.62 -10.02
C THR A 333 19.77 24.46 -8.56
N HIS A 334 20.65 23.92 -7.71
CA HIS A 334 20.49 24.01 -6.27
C HIS A 334 20.70 25.47 -5.84
N SER A 335 19.61 26.23 -5.73
CA SER A 335 19.62 27.69 -5.55
C SER A 335 19.59 28.11 -4.09
N GLY A 336 19.07 27.26 -3.19
CA GLY A 336 18.96 27.62 -1.77
C GLY A 336 18.92 26.44 -0.81
N GLN A 337 19.41 26.67 0.41
CA GLN A 337 19.31 25.75 1.54
C GLN A 337 18.41 26.35 2.62
N HIS A 338 17.39 25.63 3.09
CA HIS A 338 16.49 26.15 4.11
C HIS A 338 17.25 26.50 5.41
N ARG A 339 16.94 27.65 6.01
CA ARG A 339 17.69 28.24 7.14
C ARG A 339 17.71 27.40 8.42
N SER A 340 16.72 26.54 8.60
CA SER A 340 16.50 25.79 9.84
C SER A 340 16.13 24.31 9.67
N LYS A 341 15.82 23.88 8.44
CA LYS A 341 15.27 22.55 8.13
C LYS A 341 16.20 21.89 7.11
N PRO A 342 16.30 20.56 7.09
CA PRO A 342 17.15 19.85 6.13
C PRO A 342 16.44 19.77 4.76
N VAL A 343 16.15 20.93 4.17
CA VAL A 343 15.42 21.07 2.90
C VAL A 343 16.24 21.89 1.91
N GLN A 344 16.45 21.34 0.71
CA GLN A 344 17.12 22.00 -0.41
C GLN A 344 16.09 22.51 -1.42
N LEU A 345 16.33 23.69 -1.98
CA LEU A 345 15.56 24.29 -3.07
C LEU A 345 16.30 24.13 -4.40
N TRP A 346 15.64 23.48 -5.36
CA TRP A 346 16.13 23.27 -6.71
C TRP A 346 15.20 23.95 -7.72
N GLU A 347 15.77 24.78 -8.60
CA GLU A 347 15.01 25.63 -9.52
C GLU A 347 15.51 25.57 -10.97
N GLN A 348 14.57 25.65 -11.91
CA GLN A 348 14.80 25.90 -13.33
C GLN A 348 13.56 26.57 -13.93
N GLY A 349 13.72 27.77 -14.51
CA GLY A 349 12.57 28.60 -14.86
C GLY A 349 11.69 28.87 -13.64
N GLU A 350 10.39 28.57 -13.75
CA GLU A 350 9.43 28.60 -12.65
C GLU A 350 9.23 27.23 -11.98
N ALA A 351 9.84 26.15 -12.49
CA ALA A 351 9.75 24.82 -11.90
C ALA A 351 10.60 24.74 -10.63
N ARG A 352 10.01 24.19 -9.55
CA ARG A 352 10.68 24.06 -8.25
C ARG A 352 10.50 22.68 -7.65
N VAL A 353 11.61 22.07 -7.24
CA VAL A 353 11.65 20.80 -6.51
C VAL A 353 12.32 21.03 -5.17
N LEU A 354 11.67 20.61 -4.09
CA LEU A 354 12.27 20.61 -2.75
C LEU A 354 12.76 19.20 -2.41
N LEU A 355 14.01 19.06 -1.95
CA LEU A 355 14.50 17.79 -1.39
C LEU A 355 14.50 17.90 0.13
N ASN A 356 13.63 17.15 0.80
CA ASN A 356 13.54 17.13 2.27
C ASN A 356 14.15 15.85 2.84
N SER A 357 15.24 16.01 3.60
CA SER A 357 15.97 14.92 4.26
C SER A 357 15.60 14.70 5.72
N THR A 358 14.44 15.22 6.14
CA THR A 358 13.92 14.96 7.50
C THR A 358 13.60 13.46 7.62
N PRO A 359 14.12 12.76 8.64
CA PRO A 359 13.89 11.32 8.78
C PRO A 359 12.41 10.95 8.80
N ARG A 360 11.97 10.07 7.88
CA ARG A 360 10.64 9.44 7.89
C ARG A 360 10.78 8.01 8.39
N SER A 361 10.14 7.67 9.51
CA SER A 361 10.33 6.36 10.16
C SER A 361 9.71 5.17 9.42
N THR A 362 8.93 5.41 8.35
CA THR A 362 8.08 4.39 7.71
C THR A 362 8.52 3.95 6.31
N ALA A 363 9.34 4.75 5.61
CA ALA A 363 9.78 4.45 4.24
C ALA A 363 11.07 3.58 4.25
N PRO A 364 11.21 2.55 3.39
CA PRO A 364 12.47 1.81 3.24
C PRO A 364 13.62 2.72 2.80
N PRO A 365 14.88 2.45 3.21
CA PRO A 365 16.05 3.20 2.72
C PRO A 365 16.14 3.24 1.19
N GLY A 366 16.64 4.35 0.65
CA GLY A 366 16.70 4.62 -0.80
C GLY A 366 15.34 4.97 -1.42
N THR A 367 14.27 5.08 -0.63
CA THR A 367 12.96 5.48 -1.14
C THR A 367 12.93 6.97 -1.44
N VAL A 368 12.23 7.29 -2.52
CA VAL A 368 11.86 8.65 -2.90
C VAL A 368 10.36 8.65 -3.06
N GLU A 369 9.69 9.61 -2.46
CA GLU A 369 8.24 9.79 -2.59
C GLU A 369 7.87 11.27 -2.55
N ILE A 370 6.77 11.62 -3.21
CA ILE A 370 6.19 12.94 -3.13
C ILE A 370 5.58 13.09 -1.73
N ALA A 371 6.18 13.96 -0.92
CA ALA A 371 5.74 14.23 0.44
C ALA A 371 4.81 15.44 0.52
N ALA A 372 4.99 16.41 -0.39
CA ALA A 372 4.13 17.57 -0.45
C ALA A 372 3.99 18.16 -1.86
N ILE A 373 2.89 18.85 -2.07
CA ILE A 373 2.65 19.72 -3.23
C ILE A 373 2.33 21.13 -2.73
N GLY A 374 2.94 22.13 -3.35
CA GLY A 374 2.61 23.54 -3.13
C GLY A 374 1.78 24.08 -4.27
N VAL A 375 0.64 24.69 -3.96
CA VAL A 375 -0.21 25.39 -4.92
C VAL A 375 -0.30 26.87 -4.56
N ASP A 376 -0.31 27.70 -5.59
CA ASP A 376 -0.46 29.14 -5.43
C ASP A 376 -1.93 29.47 -5.30
N SER A 377 -2.28 30.20 -4.24
CA SER A 377 -3.64 30.57 -3.89
C SER A 377 -3.71 32.06 -3.59
N ALA A 378 -4.73 32.71 -4.16
CA ALA A 378 -4.98 34.13 -3.92
C ALA A 378 -5.21 34.49 -2.43
N ASP A 379 -5.74 33.54 -1.63
CA ASP A 379 -5.88 33.68 -0.18
C ASP A 379 -5.54 32.34 0.51
N PRO A 380 -4.25 32.12 0.87
CA PRO A 380 -3.81 30.88 1.50
C PRO A 380 -4.51 30.58 2.82
N ARG A 381 -4.86 31.62 3.59
CA ARG A 381 -5.50 31.48 4.90
C ARG A 381 -6.95 31.03 4.75
N ALA A 382 -7.71 31.65 3.84
CA ALA A 382 -9.08 31.22 3.54
C ALA A 382 -9.10 29.80 2.97
N SER A 383 -8.11 29.44 2.14
CA SER A 383 -7.97 28.09 1.58
C SER A 383 -7.74 27.04 2.66
N ALA A 384 -6.88 27.33 3.64
CA ALA A 384 -6.64 26.44 4.77
C ALA A 384 -7.86 26.32 5.69
N LEU A 385 -8.58 27.42 5.94
CA LEU A 385 -9.83 27.41 6.70
C LEU A 385 -10.91 26.58 6.00
N ARG A 386 -10.99 26.67 4.66
CA ARG A 386 -11.89 25.81 3.86
C ARG A 386 -11.53 24.34 4.05
N ALA A 387 -10.25 24.00 3.92
CA ALA A 387 -9.77 22.64 4.11
C ALA A 387 -10.10 22.09 5.51
N GLU A 388 -9.88 22.89 6.55
CA GLU A 388 -10.21 22.54 7.95
C GLU A 388 -11.72 22.31 8.13
N ARG A 389 -12.58 23.18 7.58
CA ARG A 389 -14.05 23.01 7.61
C ARG A 389 -14.53 21.78 6.81
N LEU A 390 -13.71 21.28 5.91
CA LEU A 390 -13.90 20.02 5.17
C LEU A 390 -13.18 18.83 5.82
N LEU A 391 -12.82 18.98 7.11
CA LEU A 391 -12.19 17.95 7.94
C LEU A 391 -10.86 17.43 7.38
N ALA A 392 -10.13 18.26 6.63
CA ALA A 392 -8.75 17.97 6.30
C ALA A 392 -7.87 18.24 7.53
N PRO A 393 -7.02 17.28 7.96
CA PRO A 393 -6.14 17.50 9.09
C PRO A 393 -5.18 18.67 8.83
N VAL A 394 -5.22 19.70 9.68
CA VAL A 394 -4.26 20.80 9.64
C VAL A 394 -2.92 20.29 10.14
N LEU A 395 -1.88 20.46 9.34
CA LEU A 395 -0.54 19.97 9.69
C LEU A 395 0.18 20.99 10.58
N PRO A 396 0.61 20.61 11.80
CA PRO A 396 1.32 21.52 12.69
C PRO A 396 2.68 21.85 12.11
N ARG A 397 3.05 23.15 12.10
CA ARG A 397 4.36 23.61 11.66
C ARG A 397 5.12 24.28 12.79
N SER A 398 6.35 23.84 13.01
CA SER A 398 7.35 24.64 13.71
C SER A 398 7.90 25.68 12.75
N ARG A 399 7.71 26.96 13.10
CA ARG A 399 8.30 28.12 12.41
C ARG A 399 9.20 28.89 13.36
N ARG A 400 10.33 29.39 12.85
CA ARG A 400 11.07 30.46 13.54
C ARG A 400 10.38 31.81 13.26
N PRO A 401 10.55 32.84 14.12
CA PRO A 401 9.89 34.14 13.92
C PRO A 401 10.21 34.83 12.58
N GLN A 402 11.33 34.48 11.94
CA GLN A 402 11.78 35.03 10.66
C GLN A 402 11.43 34.14 9.46
N GLU A 403 10.70 33.03 9.67
CA GLU A 403 10.24 32.13 8.60
C GLU A 403 8.82 32.51 8.15
N SER A 404 8.56 32.38 6.85
CA SER A 404 7.26 32.70 6.25
C SER A 404 6.12 31.84 6.81
N GLU A 405 4.93 32.43 6.88
CA GLU A 405 3.72 31.72 7.30
C GLU A 405 3.16 30.91 6.13
N LEU A 406 3.30 29.59 6.21
CA LEU A 406 2.73 28.65 5.26
C LEU A 406 1.60 27.87 5.91
N TYR A 407 0.48 27.74 5.20
CA TYR A 407 -0.65 26.92 5.63
C TYR A 407 -0.61 25.59 4.89
N SER A 408 -0.84 24.50 5.62
CA SER A 408 -0.83 23.16 5.05
C SER A 408 -1.81 22.21 5.71
N VAL A 409 -2.38 21.33 4.90
CA VAL A 409 -3.26 20.24 5.34
C VAL A 409 -2.79 18.90 4.78
N ALA A 410 -3.23 17.80 5.38
CA ALA A 410 -2.98 16.47 4.85
C ALA A 410 -4.10 16.05 3.88
N ALA A 411 -3.71 15.61 2.68
CA ALA A 411 -4.57 14.82 1.81
C ALA A 411 -4.78 13.40 2.42
N PRO A 412 -5.78 12.63 1.96
CA PRO A 412 -6.06 11.29 2.47
C PRO A 412 -4.87 10.33 2.41
N SER A 413 -4.06 10.40 1.35
CA SER A 413 -2.81 9.63 1.20
C SER A 413 -1.68 10.08 2.14
N GLY A 414 -1.89 11.13 2.94
CA GLY A 414 -0.88 11.70 3.83
C GLY A 414 0.05 12.72 3.16
N ILE A 415 -0.14 13.00 1.86
CA ILE A 415 0.58 14.05 1.15
C ILE A 415 0.18 15.42 1.72
N ALA A 416 1.17 16.24 2.05
CA ALA A 416 0.91 17.61 2.50
C ALA A 416 0.55 18.50 1.30
N VAL A 417 -0.53 19.27 1.43
CA VAL A 417 -0.92 20.29 0.46
C VAL A 417 -0.66 21.65 1.07
N PHE A 418 0.25 22.41 0.47
CA PHE A 418 0.62 23.76 0.88
C PHE A 418 -0.13 24.80 0.07
N PHE A 419 -0.74 25.74 0.78
CA PHE A 419 -1.29 26.95 0.18
C PHE A 419 -0.25 28.06 0.32
N CYS A 420 0.23 28.55 -0.82
CA CYS A 420 1.25 29.60 -0.93
C CYS A 420 0.67 30.83 -1.63
N SER A 421 1.35 31.98 -1.51
CA SER A 421 1.08 33.18 -2.30
C SER A 421 2.38 33.60 -2.99
N THR A 422 2.43 33.60 -4.33
CA THR A 422 3.65 33.94 -5.09
C THR A 422 3.75 35.39 -5.58
N GLY A 423 2.80 36.26 -5.18
CA GLY A 423 2.80 37.69 -5.51
C GLY A 423 3.03 38.64 -4.33
N ASP A 424 3.19 38.12 -3.12
CA ASP A 424 3.41 38.90 -1.90
C ASP A 424 4.89 38.86 -1.51
N GLU A 425 5.64 39.92 -1.85
CA GLU A 425 7.08 40.01 -1.56
C GLU A 425 7.40 39.93 -0.05
N GLU A 426 6.46 40.32 0.81
CA GLU A 426 6.65 40.24 2.27
C GLU A 426 6.49 38.79 2.79
N ASN A 427 5.64 37.98 2.15
CA ASN A 427 5.32 36.61 2.55
C ASN A 427 5.89 35.51 1.64
N ASP A 428 6.79 35.85 0.71
CA ASP A 428 7.44 34.87 -0.16
C ASP A 428 8.24 33.84 0.64
N TRP A 429 7.80 32.58 0.59
CA TRP A 429 8.41 31.45 1.29
C TRP A 429 9.85 31.15 0.84
N ARG A 430 10.26 31.59 -0.36
CA ARG A 430 11.65 31.43 -0.83
C ARG A 430 12.64 32.18 0.06
N ARG A 431 12.19 33.21 0.79
CA ARG A 431 13.00 33.93 1.77
C ARG A 431 13.46 33.05 2.92
N ASP A 432 12.86 31.89 3.14
CA ASP A 432 13.29 30.92 4.16
C ASP A 432 14.56 30.15 3.77
N PHE A 433 15.04 30.33 2.53
CA PHE A 433 16.24 29.69 2.01
C PHE A 433 17.41 30.68 1.97
N THR A 434 18.58 30.19 2.38
CA THR A 434 19.86 30.88 2.18
C THR A 434 20.37 30.56 0.78
N PRO A 435 20.65 31.55 -0.08
CA PRO A 435 21.18 31.31 -1.42
C PRO A 435 22.49 30.55 -1.38
N THR A 436 22.65 29.59 -2.30
CA THR A 436 23.92 28.83 -2.46
C THR A 436 24.98 29.61 -3.24
N GLY A 437 24.57 30.63 -4.00
CA GLY A 437 25.45 31.40 -4.89
C GLY A 437 25.69 30.73 -6.25
N ASN A 438 25.05 29.59 -6.53
CA ASN A 438 25.14 28.94 -7.84
C ASN A 438 24.33 29.73 -8.88
N PRO A 439 24.92 30.14 -10.02
CA PRO A 439 24.17 30.79 -11.08
C PRO A 439 23.23 29.78 -11.78
N PRO A 440 22.11 30.26 -12.37
CA PRO A 440 21.27 29.43 -13.21
C PRO A 440 22.07 28.77 -14.34
N ALA A 441 21.77 27.51 -14.63
CA ALA A 441 22.39 26.75 -15.73
C ALA A 441 21.83 27.21 -17.09
N GLY A 442 22.34 28.31 -17.65
CA GLY A 442 22.02 28.77 -19.01
C GLY A 442 20.53 29.11 -19.23
N ASP A 443 20.08 28.99 -20.48
CA ASP A 443 18.67 29.17 -20.85
C ASP A 443 17.82 28.00 -20.32
N ALA A 444 16.61 28.29 -19.83
CA ALA A 444 15.75 27.30 -19.22
C ALA A 444 15.21 26.30 -20.26
N LEU A 445 15.58 25.01 -20.12
CA LEU A 445 15.04 23.91 -20.91
C LEU A 445 13.64 23.52 -20.43
N LEU A 446 13.43 23.61 -19.11
CA LEU A 446 12.19 23.31 -18.42
C LEU A 446 11.61 24.61 -17.85
N LEU A 447 10.33 24.87 -18.14
CA LEU A 447 9.69 26.16 -17.88
C LEU A 447 8.99 26.21 -16.53
N ALA A 448 8.15 25.21 -16.23
CA ALA A 448 7.30 25.15 -15.05
C ALA A 448 6.83 23.70 -14.82
N THR A 449 6.23 23.41 -13.67
CA THR A 449 5.53 22.13 -13.43
C THR A 449 4.22 22.09 -14.24
N ASP A 450 4.06 21.13 -15.15
CA ASP A 450 2.83 20.90 -15.92
C ASP A 450 1.78 20.17 -15.07
N HIS A 451 2.17 19.06 -14.45
CA HIS A 451 1.30 18.27 -13.60
C HIS A 451 2.06 17.41 -12.60
N VAL A 452 1.36 16.97 -11.55
CA VAL A 452 1.86 16.01 -10.57
C VAL A 452 1.00 14.75 -10.64
N SER A 453 1.64 13.59 -10.68
CA SER A 453 1.00 12.28 -10.74
C SER A 453 1.25 11.51 -9.46
N LEU A 454 0.16 11.16 -8.80
CA LEU A 454 0.11 10.47 -7.53
C LEU A 454 -0.41 9.06 -7.73
N THR A 455 0.13 8.12 -6.95
CA THR A 455 -0.49 6.80 -6.79
C THR A 455 -1.15 6.73 -5.43
N GLU A 456 -2.43 6.39 -5.44
CA GLU A 456 -3.29 6.23 -4.27
C GLU A 456 -3.49 4.73 -4.03
N PRO A 457 -3.57 4.29 -2.75
CA PRO A 457 -4.17 3.01 -2.42
C PRO A 457 -5.54 2.90 -3.09
N PHE A 458 -5.90 1.70 -3.56
CA PHE A 458 -7.18 1.49 -4.25
C PHE A 458 -8.36 1.97 -3.40
N ASP A 459 -8.30 1.71 -2.10
CA ASP A 459 -9.36 2.05 -1.15
C ASP A 459 -9.49 3.57 -0.90
N ASP A 460 -8.41 4.33 -1.12
CA ASP A 460 -8.37 5.78 -0.88
C ASP A 460 -8.70 6.59 -2.15
N PHE A 461 -8.80 5.95 -3.33
CA PHE A 461 -8.87 6.63 -4.64
C PHE A 461 -10.05 7.61 -4.76
N ASP A 462 -11.25 7.20 -4.39
CA ASP A 462 -12.45 8.05 -4.47
C ASP A 462 -12.46 9.13 -3.38
N GLN A 463 -11.92 8.83 -2.19
CA GLN A 463 -11.74 9.80 -1.12
C GLN A 463 -10.76 10.91 -1.53
N SER A 464 -9.61 10.56 -2.12
CA SER A 464 -8.63 11.52 -2.63
C SER A 464 -9.20 12.37 -3.77
N THR A 465 -10.02 11.76 -4.63
CA THR A 465 -10.76 12.52 -5.66
C THR A 465 -11.65 13.59 -5.03
N LEU A 466 -12.48 13.22 -4.04
CA LEU A 466 -13.35 14.16 -3.36
C LEU A 466 -12.56 15.25 -2.64
N PHE A 467 -11.45 14.89 -1.98
CA PHE A 467 -10.57 15.85 -1.32
C PHE A 467 -10.09 16.94 -2.29
N TYR A 468 -9.46 16.59 -3.41
CA TYR A 468 -8.96 17.60 -4.35
C TYR A 468 -10.09 18.40 -5.00
N ARG A 469 -11.26 17.79 -5.22
CA ARG A 469 -12.43 18.48 -5.74
C ARG A 469 -13.00 19.50 -4.75
N SER A 470 -13.23 19.10 -3.50
CA SER A 470 -13.87 19.95 -2.51
C SER A 470 -12.91 20.96 -1.89
N VAL A 471 -11.66 20.57 -1.62
CA VAL A 471 -10.68 21.41 -0.91
C VAL A 471 -10.00 22.38 -1.87
N LEU A 472 -9.52 21.90 -3.04
CA LEU A 472 -8.83 22.73 -4.02
C LEU A 472 -9.74 23.28 -5.13
N GLY A 473 -11.00 22.84 -5.20
CA GLY A 473 -11.90 23.28 -6.27
C GLY A 473 -11.58 22.69 -7.65
N LEU A 474 -10.76 21.64 -7.71
CA LEU A 474 -10.39 21.03 -9.00
C LEU A 474 -11.60 20.30 -9.61
N ARG A 475 -11.72 20.35 -10.93
CA ARG A 475 -12.69 19.57 -11.69
C ARG A 475 -12.09 18.21 -12.04
N ALA A 476 -12.67 17.15 -11.50
CA ALA A 476 -12.31 15.79 -11.82
C ALA A 476 -12.84 15.40 -13.21
N GLN A 477 -12.00 14.79 -14.04
CA GLN A 477 -12.40 14.14 -15.28
C GLN A 477 -12.97 12.74 -15.00
N SER A 478 -13.59 12.13 -16.00
CA SER A 478 -14.04 10.74 -15.90
C SER A 478 -12.85 9.81 -15.61
N ALA A 479 -13.05 8.87 -14.69
CA ALA A 479 -12.04 7.85 -14.43
C ALA A 479 -11.88 6.96 -15.67
N THR A 480 -10.64 6.68 -16.05
CA THR A 480 -10.30 5.76 -17.14
C THR A 480 -9.61 4.54 -16.55
N GLU A 481 -9.98 3.35 -17.02
CA GLU A 481 -9.29 2.11 -16.69
C GLU A 481 -8.57 1.59 -17.94
N PHE A 482 -7.31 1.22 -17.80
CA PHE A 482 -6.51 0.69 -18.91
C PHE A 482 -5.63 -0.48 -18.47
N ALA A 483 -5.40 -1.40 -19.41
CA ALA A 483 -4.55 -2.56 -19.19
C ALA A 483 -3.08 -2.15 -19.20
N ALA A 484 -2.44 -2.17 -18.04
CA ALA A 484 -0.98 -2.05 -17.93
C ALA A 484 -0.34 -3.45 -17.95
N PRO A 485 0.98 -3.56 -18.23
CA PRO A 485 1.67 -4.85 -18.30
C PRO A 485 1.57 -5.72 -17.04
N PHE A 486 1.19 -5.13 -15.90
CA PHE A 486 1.16 -5.78 -14.58
C PHE A 486 -0.22 -5.73 -13.92
N GLY A 487 -1.27 -5.47 -14.69
CA GLY A 487 -2.64 -5.42 -14.19
C GLY A 487 -3.40 -4.17 -14.63
N MET A 488 -4.66 -4.09 -14.21
CA MET A 488 -5.52 -2.95 -14.52
C MET A 488 -5.15 -1.74 -13.66
N VAL A 489 -4.98 -0.58 -14.30
CA VAL A 489 -4.77 0.70 -13.64
C VAL A 489 -6.00 1.56 -13.87
N ARG A 490 -6.54 2.10 -12.78
CA ARG A 490 -7.54 3.16 -12.79
C ARG A 490 -6.82 4.49 -12.63
N SER A 491 -7.14 5.45 -13.50
CA SER A 491 -6.59 6.80 -13.46
C SER A 491 -7.69 7.85 -13.54
N ARG A 492 -7.54 8.95 -12.79
CA ARG A 492 -8.45 10.09 -12.81
C ARG A 492 -7.65 11.37 -12.70
N ALA A 493 -7.79 12.24 -13.68
CA ALA A 493 -7.19 13.57 -13.66
C ALA A 493 -8.13 14.59 -13.00
N ALA A 494 -7.55 15.58 -12.34
CA ALA A 494 -8.25 16.73 -11.77
C ALA A 494 -7.49 18.02 -12.11
N THR A 495 -8.21 19.05 -12.55
CA THR A 495 -7.63 20.33 -12.96
C THR A 495 -8.54 21.50 -12.61
N ASP A 496 -7.97 22.66 -12.34
CA ASP A 496 -8.73 23.91 -12.23
C ASP A 496 -9.25 24.35 -13.62
N PRO A 497 -10.23 25.27 -13.70
CA PRO A 497 -10.83 25.71 -14.96
C PRO A 497 -9.84 26.33 -15.97
N ASP A 498 -8.83 27.04 -15.47
CA ASP A 498 -7.81 27.71 -16.29
C ASP A 498 -6.60 26.83 -16.54
N HIS A 499 -6.68 25.57 -16.12
CA HIS A 499 -5.72 24.57 -16.46
C HIS A 499 -4.29 24.92 -15.96
N ARG A 500 -4.16 25.51 -14.77
CA ARG A 500 -2.91 25.90 -14.11
C ARG A 500 -2.38 24.89 -13.10
N VAL A 501 -3.27 24.18 -12.42
CA VAL A 501 -2.95 23.13 -11.44
C VAL A 501 -3.57 21.82 -11.92
N ARG A 502 -2.70 20.87 -12.27
CA ARG A 502 -3.09 19.51 -12.68
C ARG A 502 -2.56 18.47 -11.71
N ILE A 503 -3.45 17.57 -11.30
CA ILE A 503 -3.12 16.39 -10.51
C ILE A 503 -3.73 15.16 -11.21
N THR A 504 -2.95 14.10 -11.38
CA THR A 504 -3.47 12.80 -11.80
C THR A 504 -3.38 11.82 -10.64
N LEU A 505 -4.48 11.09 -10.39
CA LEU A 505 -4.56 10.05 -9.37
C LEU A 505 -4.58 8.70 -10.07
N ASN A 506 -3.74 7.78 -9.64
CA ASN A 506 -3.64 6.43 -10.20
C ASN A 506 -3.82 5.39 -9.09
N ALA A 507 -4.51 4.29 -9.37
CA ALA A 507 -4.64 3.16 -8.48
C ALA A 507 -4.59 1.85 -9.27
N ALA A 508 -3.93 0.83 -8.73
CA ALA A 508 -4.03 -0.50 -9.29
C ALA A 508 -5.34 -1.16 -8.81
N VAL A 509 -6.19 -1.62 -9.73
CA VAL A 509 -7.53 -2.15 -9.40
C VAL A 509 -7.46 -3.52 -8.74
N HIS A 510 -6.53 -4.37 -9.18
CA HIS A 510 -6.31 -5.71 -8.61
C HIS A 510 -4.84 -6.07 -8.71
N ARG A 511 -4.17 -6.31 -7.57
CA ARG A 511 -2.82 -6.90 -7.55
C ARG A 511 -2.87 -8.23 -6.81
N ARG A 512 -2.70 -9.34 -7.52
CA ARG A 512 -2.53 -10.68 -6.94
C ARG A 512 -1.20 -11.26 -7.44
N GLY A 513 -0.35 -11.70 -6.52
CA GLY A 513 0.93 -12.36 -6.81
C GLY A 513 2.12 -11.41 -7.07
N GLN A 514 3.30 -12.01 -7.17
CA GLN A 514 4.60 -11.33 -7.33
C GLN A 514 4.88 -10.84 -8.77
N TRP A 515 3.89 -10.89 -9.67
CA TRP A 515 4.00 -10.42 -11.06
C TRP A 515 3.88 -8.88 -11.18
N ALA A 516 3.78 -8.19 -10.04
CA ALA A 516 3.69 -6.74 -9.90
C ALA A 516 5.01 -6.05 -10.35
N PRO A 517 4.96 -4.78 -10.80
CA PRO A 517 6.16 -4.08 -11.22
C PRO A 517 7.12 -4.02 -10.03
N ALA A 518 8.41 -4.17 -10.30
CA ALA A 518 9.46 -3.89 -9.34
C ALA A 518 9.40 -2.44 -8.78
N VAL A 519 8.47 -1.58 -9.26
CA VAL A 519 8.15 -0.21 -8.83
C VAL A 519 6.83 -0.20 -8.03
N PRO A 520 6.88 -0.27 -6.69
CA PRO A 520 5.69 -0.16 -5.86
C PRO A 520 5.20 1.29 -5.87
N ASP A 521 4.03 1.51 -6.47
CA ASP A 521 3.27 2.78 -6.43
C ASP A 521 4.00 3.97 -7.08
N PRO A 522 4.18 3.92 -8.41
CA PRO A 522 4.92 4.94 -9.16
C PRO A 522 4.31 6.34 -9.04
N GLN A 523 5.14 7.34 -8.84
CA GLN A 523 4.74 8.76 -8.79
C GLN A 523 5.61 9.56 -9.75
N HIS A 524 5.11 10.67 -10.28
CA HIS A 524 5.93 11.52 -11.13
C HIS A 524 5.58 13.00 -11.09
N VAL A 525 6.57 13.82 -11.43
CA VAL A 525 6.42 15.26 -11.64
C VAL A 525 6.75 15.54 -13.10
N ALA A 526 5.84 16.24 -13.78
CA ALA A 526 5.99 16.61 -15.18
C ALA A 526 6.36 18.09 -15.32
N PHE A 527 7.34 18.38 -16.18
CA PHE A 527 7.80 19.74 -16.46
C PHE A 527 7.50 20.14 -17.90
N ALA A 528 6.91 21.33 -18.08
CA ALA A 528 6.59 21.87 -19.40
C ALA A 528 7.84 22.38 -20.12
N THR A 529 7.89 22.19 -21.44
CA THR A 529 8.88 22.77 -22.34
C THR A 529 8.23 23.23 -23.64
N THR A 530 8.91 24.12 -24.37
CA THR A 530 8.46 24.58 -25.69
C THR A 530 8.85 23.64 -26.83
N ASP A 531 9.90 22.82 -26.65
CA ASP A 531 10.40 21.85 -27.63
C ASP A 531 10.98 20.63 -26.89
N VAL A 532 10.24 19.53 -26.86
CA VAL A 532 10.65 18.33 -26.12
C VAL A 532 11.80 17.58 -26.79
N ILE A 533 11.96 17.69 -28.11
CA ILE A 533 13.03 17.00 -28.84
C ILE A 533 14.36 17.69 -28.52
N ALA A 534 14.40 19.02 -28.66
CA ALA A 534 15.57 19.82 -28.30
C ALA A 534 15.91 19.71 -26.80
N ALA A 535 14.89 19.70 -25.93
CA ALA A 535 15.09 19.46 -24.51
C ALA A 535 15.69 18.07 -24.26
N ALA A 536 15.14 17.00 -24.83
CA ALA A 536 15.65 15.64 -24.64
C ALA A 536 17.10 15.47 -25.13
N GLU A 537 17.47 16.10 -26.25
CA GLU A 537 18.85 16.14 -26.75
C GLU A 537 19.81 16.81 -25.75
N ALA A 538 19.44 18.01 -25.28
CA ALA A 538 20.25 18.75 -24.31
C ALA A 538 20.37 17.99 -22.98
N LEU A 539 19.27 17.43 -22.49
CA LEU A 539 19.23 16.66 -21.25
C LEU A 539 20.09 15.40 -21.33
N ARG A 540 20.08 14.67 -22.45
CA ARG A 540 21.00 13.53 -22.64
C ARG A 540 22.46 13.97 -22.66
N SER A 541 22.76 15.10 -23.27
CA SER A 541 24.12 15.65 -23.29
C SER A 541 24.63 16.05 -21.90
N LEU A 542 23.71 16.44 -21.00
CA LEU A 542 23.98 16.70 -19.58
C LEU A 542 24.02 15.42 -18.72
N GLY A 543 23.76 14.25 -19.31
CA GLY A 543 23.78 12.95 -18.62
C GLY A 543 22.48 12.62 -17.88
N ALA A 544 21.35 13.23 -18.24
CA ALA A 544 20.06 12.88 -17.65
C ALA A 544 19.70 11.43 -17.95
N PRO A 545 19.21 10.65 -16.96
CA PRO A 545 18.86 9.25 -17.14
C PRO A 545 17.49 9.14 -17.85
N LEU A 546 17.42 9.50 -19.13
CA LEU A 546 16.20 9.36 -19.92
C LEU A 546 15.87 7.88 -20.18
N LEU A 547 14.58 7.55 -20.12
CA LEU A 547 14.08 6.19 -20.30
C LEU A 547 14.14 5.77 -21.77
N ASP A 548 14.71 4.61 -22.04
CA ASP A 548 14.76 4.06 -23.41
C ASP A 548 13.42 3.41 -23.80
N ILE A 549 12.76 3.98 -24.81
CA ILE A 549 11.50 3.45 -25.35
C ILE A 549 11.80 2.44 -26.47
N PRO A 550 11.14 1.26 -26.51
CA PRO A 550 11.39 0.25 -27.53
C PRO A 550 11.11 0.73 -28.96
N GLY A 551 11.94 0.31 -29.92
CA GLY A 551 11.80 0.62 -31.35
C GLY A 551 10.41 0.31 -31.94
N ASN A 552 9.80 -0.80 -31.49
CA ASN A 552 8.47 -1.23 -31.95
C ASN A 552 7.38 -0.17 -31.72
N TYR A 553 7.52 0.70 -30.71
CA TYR A 553 6.58 1.79 -30.48
C TYR A 553 6.57 2.77 -31.67
N TYR A 554 7.73 3.08 -32.22
CA TYR A 554 7.86 4.00 -33.35
C TYR A 554 7.47 3.37 -34.68
N ASP A 555 7.68 2.06 -34.83
CA ASP A 555 7.20 1.30 -35.98
C ASP A 555 5.66 1.29 -36.01
N ASP A 556 5.01 1.10 -34.85
CA ASP A 556 3.55 1.24 -34.71
C ASP A 556 3.09 2.69 -34.95
N LEU A 557 3.78 3.67 -34.37
CA LEU A 557 3.45 5.09 -34.51
C LEU A 557 3.44 5.53 -35.98
N GLU A 558 4.45 5.12 -36.77
CA GLU A 558 4.54 5.38 -38.20
C GLU A 558 3.31 4.84 -38.97
N SER A 559 2.79 3.70 -38.54
CA SER A 559 1.64 3.05 -39.20
C SER A 559 0.31 3.77 -38.94
N ARG A 560 0.18 4.47 -37.80
CA ARG A 560 -1.09 5.06 -37.33
C ARG A 560 -1.11 6.59 -37.36
N VAL A 561 0.04 7.26 -37.43
CA VAL A 561 0.16 8.73 -37.52
C VAL A 561 1.13 9.12 -38.62
N GLN A 562 0.68 9.98 -39.54
CA GLN A 562 1.53 10.54 -40.60
C GLN A 562 2.38 11.71 -40.07
N LEU A 563 3.51 11.40 -39.44
CA LEU A 563 4.50 12.39 -39.00
C LEU A 563 5.59 12.60 -40.08
N PRO A 564 6.18 13.81 -40.20
CA PRO A 564 7.37 14.02 -41.02
C PRO A 564 8.49 13.05 -40.65
N ALA A 565 9.14 12.43 -41.65
CA ALA A 565 10.15 11.40 -41.42
C ALA A 565 11.31 11.86 -40.50
N GLY A 566 11.73 13.12 -40.63
CA GLY A 566 12.76 13.70 -39.76
C GLY A 566 12.30 13.84 -38.30
N GLN A 567 11.03 14.17 -38.07
CA GLN A 567 10.45 14.27 -36.73
C GLN A 567 10.35 12.89 -36.08
N LEU A 568 9.83 11.89 -36.81
CA LEU A 568 9.73 10.51 -36.32
C LEU A 568 11.12 9.92 -35.99
N ALA A 569 12.12 10.19 -36.83
CA ALA A 569 13.50 9.76 -36.59
C ALA A 569 14.07 10.38 -35.31
N ALA A 570 13.88 11.69 -35.11
CA ALA A 570 14.31 12.37 -33.88
C ALA A 570 13.56 11.85 -32.64
N MET A 571 12.25 11.60 -32.75
CA MET A 571 11.48 11.02 -31.65
C MET A 571 12.01 9.63 -31.26
N ARG A 572 12.32 8.79 -32.26
CA ARG A 572 12.94 7.48 -32.05
C ARG A 572 14.29 7.60 -31.36
N GLU A 573 15.12 8.52 -31.82
CA GLU A 573 16.46 8.75 -31.27
C GLU A 573 16.38 9.17 -29.79
N TYR A 574 15.52 10.14 -29.45
CA TYR A 574 15.44 10.74 -28.12
C TYR A 574 14.36 10.15 -27.20
N SER A 575 13.79 9.00 -27.57
CA SER A 575 12.78 8.30 -26.77
C SER A 575 11.48 9.10 -26.52
N VAL A 576 11.08 9.96 -27.46
CA VAL A 576 9.90 10.83 -27.33
C VAL A 576 8.62 10.08 -27.70
N LEU A 577 7.71 9.97 -26.74
CA LEU A 577 6.37 9.43 -26.91
C LEU A 577 5.42 10.52 -27.45
N TYR A 578 4.30 10.11 -28.05
CA TYR A 578 3.36 10.98 -28.76
C TYR A 578 1.92 10.54 -28.55
N ASP A 579 1.06 11.52 -28.29
CA ASP A 579 -0.38 11.37 -28.25
C ASP A 579 -1.07 12.56 -28.95
N ARG A 580 -2.31 12.37 -29.39
CA ARG A 580 -3.08 13.40 -30.11
C ARG A 580 -4.57 13.22 -29.86
N ASP A 581 -5.27 14.34 -29.72
CA ASP A 581 -6.73 14.43 -29.70
C ASP A 581 -7.24 15.39 -30.80
N ASP A 582 -8.54 15.71 -30.75
CA ASP A 582 -9.18 16.62 -31.69
C ASP A 582 -8.73 18.09 -31.52
N HIS A 583 -8.05 18.42 -30.42
CA HIS A 583 -7.68 19.78 -30.04
C HIS A 583 -6.17 20.06 -30.18
N GLY A 584 -5.32 19.04 -30.13
CA GLY A 584 -3.89 19.22 -30.24
C GLY A 584 -3.05 17.95 -30.09
N GLU A 585 -1.76 18.16 -29.90
CA GLU A 585 -0.75 17.10 -29.79
C GLU A 585 0.00 17.18 -28.46
N TYR A 586 0.51 16.03 -28.04
CA TYR A 586 1.25 15.86 -26.79
C TYR A 586 2.50 15.05 -27.05
N LEU A 587 3.65 15.65 -26.76
CA LEU A 587 4.93 14.98 -26.86
C LEU A 587 5.59 14.96 -25.49
N HIS A 588 6.15 13.83 -25.12
CA HIS A 588 6.72 13.67 -23.79
C HIS A 588 7.82 12.62 -23.71
N VAL A 589 8.73 12.82 -22.76
CA VAL A 589 9.81 11.89 -22.43
C VAL A 589 9.88 11.70 -20.92
N TYR A 590 10.31 10.51 -20.48
CA TYR A 590 10.42 10.16 -19.08
C TYR A 590 11.87 9.92 -18.68
N THR A 591 12.22 10.17 -17.42
CA THR A 591 13.45 9.63 -16.83
C THR A 591 13.26 8.17 -16.43
N GLU A 592 14.35 7.48 -16.07
CA GLU A 592 14.28 6.25 -15.29
C GLU A 592 13.67 6.49 -13.90
N VAL A 593 13.27 5.41 -13.21
CA VAL A 593 12.76 5.51 -11.82
C VAL A 593 13.93 5.76 -10.88
N LEU A 594 13.84 6.84 -10.13
CA LEU A 594 14.78 7.30 -9.14
C LEU A 594 14.37 6.80 -7.75
N GLY A 595 15.28 6.13 -7.06
CA GLY A 595 14.96 5.43 -5.82
C GLY A 595 13.94 4.31 -6.11
N SER A 596 12.88 4.22 -5.29
CA SER A 596 11.89 3.14 -5.39
C SER A 596 10.61 3.51 -6.17
N ARG A 597 10.18 4.79 -6.22
CA ARG A 597 8.85 5.19 -6.74
C ARG A 597 8.81 6.34 -7.75
N VAL A 598 9.71 7.32 -7.65
CA VAL A 598 9.57 8.60 -8.37
C VAL A 598 10.33 8.62 -9.69
N PHE A 599 9.76 9.21 -10.72
CA PHE A 599 10.46 9.57 -11.96
C PHE A 599 9.99 10.96 -12.42
N PHE A 600 10.68 11.55 -13.39
CA PHE A 600 10.31 12.83 -13.97
C PHE A 600 9.82 12.66 -15.41
N GLU A 601 9.00 13.60 -15.83
CA GLU A 601 8.48 13.69 -17.19
C GLU A 601 8.76 15.09 -17.74
N VAL A 602 9.09 15.19 -19.02
CA VAL A 602 9.19 16.45 -19.74
C VAL A 602 8.16 16.45 -20.84
N VAL A 603 7.35 17.50 -20.92
CA VAL A 603 6.13 17.54 -21.74
C VAL A 603 6.07 18.78 -22.61
N GLN A 604 5.58 18.61 -23.83
CA GLN A 604 5.23 19.68 -24.74
C GLN A 604 3.78 19.48 -25.19
N ARG A 605 2.95 20.50 -24.96
CA ARG A 605 1.56 20.57 -25.44
C ARG A 605 1.51 21.49 -26.64
N ILE A 606 0.97 21.00 -27.76
CA ILE A 606 0.81 21.77 -29.00
C ILE A 606 -0.68 21.94 -29.28
N GLY A 607 -1.10 23.16 -29.64
CA GLY A 607 -2.52 23.48 -29.84
C GLY A 607 -3.28 23.50 -28.52
N GLY A 608 -4.46 22.86 -28.49
CA GLY A 608 -5.36 22.83 -27.33
C GLY A 608 -5.34 21.52 -26.53
N TYR A 609 -4.29 20.69 -26.65
CA TYR A 609 -4.27 19.36 -26.00
C TYR A 609 -4.32 19.47 -24.46
N ALA A 610 -5.40 18.94 -23.89
CA ALA A 610 -5.67 18.99 -22.45
C ALA A 610 -5.48 17.64 -21.71
N GLY A 611 -5.18 16.57 -22.45
CA GLY A 611 -4.99 15.21 -21.91
C GLY A 611 -3.63 14.98 -21.22
N TYR A 612 -3.26 13.71 -21.04
CA TYR A 612 -2.05 13.30 -20.30
C TYR A 612 -1.30 12.12 -20.98
N GLY A 613 -1.64 11.74 -22.21
CA GLY A 613 -1.04 10.58 -22.90
C GLY A 613 -1.36 9.20 -22.31
N ALA A 614 -2.16 9.14 -21.23
CA ALA A 614 -2.17 8.01 -20.31
C ALA A 614 -2.61 6.67 -20.93
N ALA A 615 -3.64 6.66 -21.78
CA ALA A 615 -4.19 5.41 -22.32
C ALA A 615 -3.30 4.76 -23.40
N GLY A 616 -2.52 5.55 -24.14
CA GLY A 616 -1.70 5.07 -25.25
C GLY A 616 -0.23 4.83 -24.89
N THR A 617 0.35 5.63 -24.00
CA THR A 617 1.80 5.62 -23.76
C THR A 617 2.21 5.07 -22.40
N THR A 618 1.30 5.06 -21.40
CA THR A 618 1.61 4.54 -20.05
C THR A 618 2.03 3.07 -20.04
N PRO A 619 1.34 2.13 -20.73
CA PRO A 619 1.76 0.73 -20.74
C PRO A 619 3.17 0.53 -21.32
N VAL A 620 3.51 1.30 -22.36
CA VAL A 620 4.84 1.29 -23.00
C VAL A 620 5.91 1.78 -22.02
N ARG A 621 5.68 2.92 -21.37
CA ARG A 621 6.56 3.46 -20.32
C ARG A 621 6.76 2.47 -19.18
N MET A 622 5.68 1.84 -18.70
CA MET A 622 5.76 0.86 -17.60
C MET A 622 6.60 -0.37 -17.97
N ALA A 623 6.47 -0.88 -19.20
CA ALA A 623 7.31 -1.97 -19.71
C ALA A 623 8.79 -1.56 -19.81
N ALA A 624 9.06 -0.34 -20.29
CA ALA A 624 10.41 0.21 -20.39
C ALA A 624 11.08 0.37 -19.02
N HIS A 625 10.39 0.92 -18.02
CA HIS A 625 10.91 1.01 -16.64
C HIS A 625 11.23 -0.36 -16.04
N ARG A 626 10.38 -1.36 -16.26
CA ARG A 626 10.65 -2.74 -15.79
C ARG A 626 11.92 -3.29 -16.45
N ARG A 627 12.06 -3.14 -17.76
CA ARG A 627 13.25 -3.59 -18.49
C ARG A 627 14.52 -2.98 -17.91
N ARG A 628 14.53 -1.66 -17.68
CA ARG A 628 15.69 -0.97 -17.10
C ARG A 628 16.06 -1.46 -15.71
N ARG A 629 15.07 -1.68 -14.83
CA ARG A 629 15.34 -2.24 -13.50
C ARG A 629 15.91 -3.65 -13.53
N LEU A 630 15.42 -4.51 -14.42
CA LEU A 630 15.97 -5.86 -14.58
C LEU A 630 17.45 -5.84 -15.00
N VAL A 631 17.82 -4.92 -15.90
CA VAL A 631 19.22 -4.72 -16.30
C VAL A 631 20.06 -4.23 -15.13
N ALA A 632 19.58 -3.24 -14.37
CA ALA A 632 20.28 -2.71 -13.19
C ALA A 632 20.52 -3.79 -12.11
N SER A 633 19.55 -4.69 -11.88
CA SER A 633 19.70 -5.82 -10.95
C SER A 633 20.71 -6.87 -11.44
N THR A 634 20.96 -6.97 -12.74
CA THR A 634 21.97 -7.90 -13.30
C THR A 634 23.39 -7.33 -13.35
N THR A 635 23.58 -6.02 -13.13
CA THR A 635 24.89 -5.33 -13.27
C THR A 635 25.65 -5.09 -11.95
N PHE A 636 25.16 -5.55 -10.80
CA PHE A 636 25.83 -5.40 -9.49
C PHE A 636 26.69 -6.60 -9.09
N ALA A 637 27.57 -7.05 -9.98
CA ALA A 637 28.73 -7.87 -9.61
C ALA A 637 29.91 -7.63 -10.57
N PRO A 638 30.75 -6.62 -10.34
CA PRO A 638 32.13 -6.71 -10.81
C PRO A 638 32.89 -7.74 -9.95
N PRO A 639 33.76 -8.58 -10.53
CA PRO A 639 34.65 -9.42 -9.74
C PRO A 639 35.55 -8.54 -8.87
N PRO A 640 35.84 -8.91 -7.61
CA PRO A 640 36.63 -8.09 -6.72
C PRO A 640 38.05 -7.89 -7.29
N ALA A 641 38.50 -6.64 -7.30
CA ALA A 641 39.90 -6.31 -7.46
C ALA A 641 40.69 -7.00 -6.35
N ALA A 642 41.81 -7.65 -6.71
CA ALA A 642 42.70 -8.33 -5.78
C ALA A 642 43.10 -7.37 -4.63
N ALA A 643 42.74 -7.74 -3.39
CA ALA A 643 43.15 -7.01 -2.21
C ALA A 643 44.69 -7.06 -2.04
N PRO A 644 45.31 -6.00 -1.48
CA PRO A 644 46.75 -5.96 -1.28
C PRO A 644 47.17 -6.98 -0.22
N ALA A 645 48.36 -7.58 -0.43
CA ALA A 645 48.91 -8.60 0.43
C ALA A 645 49.13 -8.11 1.89
N GLY A 646 48.37 -8.71 2.81
CA GLY A 646 48.52 -8.66 4.27
C GLY A 646 47.87 -9.92 4.86
N GLU A 647 48.39 -10.42 5.98
CA GLU A 647 48.20 -11.77 6.57
C GLU A 647 46.80 -12.43 6.42
N PRO A 648 46.72 -13.77 6.23
CA PRO A 648 45.47 -14.46 5.96
C PRO A 648 44.63 -14.56 7.24
N VAL A 649 43.61 -13.71 7.37
CA VAL A 649 42.56 -13.85 8.38
C VAL A 649 41.44 -14.68 7.75
N HIS A 650 41.27 -15.93 8.17
CA HIS A 650 40.10 -16.74 7.78
C HIS A 650 38.81 -15.98 8.10
N GLU A 651 37.83 -16.02 7.19
CA GLU A 651 36.51 -15.41 7.44
C GLU A 651 35.65 -16.33 8.32
N TYR A 652 35.01 -15.75 9.34
CA TYR A 652 34.16 -16.50 10.28
C TYR A 652 32.70 -16.05 10.21
N SER A 653 31.80 -17.03 10.24
CA SER A 653 30.34 -16.86 10.41
C SER A 653 29.88 -17.45 11.75
N VAL A 654 28.74 -17.03 12.25
CA VAL A 654 28.03 -17.72 13.34
C VAL A 654 26.76 -18.35 12.78
N ALA A 655 26.57 -19.65 12.98
CA ALA A 655 25.31 -20.31 12.66
C ALA A 655 24.25 -19.98 13.71
N HIS A 656 23.00 -19.71 13.30
CA HIS A 656 21.96 -19.23 14.22
C HIS A 656 21.71 -20.21 15.37
N LEU A 657 21.86 -21.52 15.14
CA LEU A 657 21.70 -22.54 16.18
C LEU A 657 22.60 -22.32 17.41
N SER A 658 23.76 -21.68 17.25
CA SER A 658 24.67 -21.33 18.36
C SER A 658 24.10 -20.32 19.35
N ALA A 659 23.12 -19.52 18.93
CA ALA A 659 22.50 -18.45 19.72
C ALA A 659 21.01 -18.32 19.38
N LEU A 660 20.30 -19.45 19.40
CA LEU A 660 18.94 -19.58 18.89
C LEU A 660 17.91 -18.72 19.64
N SER A 661 18.23 -18.20 20.83
CA SER A 661 17.34 -17.32 21.60
C SER A 661 17.42 -15.85 21.19
N LEU A 662 18.46 -15.46 20.42
CA LEU A 662 18.56 -14.14 19.82
C LEU A 662 17.65 -14.04 18.59
N SER A 663 16.91 -12.94 18.48
CA SER A 663 16.27 -12.62 17.20
C SER A 663 17.31 -12.31 16.11
N PRO A 664 16.99 -12.43 14.81
CA PRO A 664 17.96 -12.17 13.75
C PRO A 664 18.69 -10.80 13.86
N PRO A 665 18.03 -9.67 14.22
CA PRO A 665 18.75 -8.42 14.48
C PRO A 665 19.72 -8.50 15.67
N GLU A 666 19.34 -9.19 16.75
CA GLU A 666 20.17 -9.33 17.95
C GLU A 666 21.36 -10.26 17.70
N LEU A 667 21.19 -11.29 16.87
CA LEU A 667 22.26 -12.16 16.39
C LEU A 667 23.30 -11.36 15.61
N VAL A 668 22.86 -10.47 14.71
CA VAL A 668 23.75 -9.59 13.95
C VAL A 668 24.58 -8.70 14.87
N ASP A 669 23.95 -8.12 15.88
CA ASP A 669 24.65 -7.29 16.88
C ASP A 669 25.67 -8.11 17.68
N ALA A 670 25.27 -9.28 18.15
CA ALA A 670 26.15 -10.17 18.90
C ALA A 670 27.34 -10.67 18.06
N ALA A 671 27.10 -10.95 16.78
CA ALA A 671 28.12 -11.35 15.82
C ALA A 671 29.13 -10.22 15.59
N ALA A 672 28.64 -8.99 15.41
CA ALA A 672 29.48 -7.81 15.24
C ALA A 672 30.35 -7.53 16.47
N GLU A 673 29.76 -7.59 17.67
CA GLU A 673 30.47 -7.38 18.94
C GLU A 673 31.55 -8.44 19.19
N ALA A 674 31.28 -9.69 18.82
CA ALA A 674 32.25 -10.78 18.94
C ALA A 674 33.34 -10.73 17.84
N GLY A 675 33.09 -10.07 16.71
CA GLY A 675 34.06 -9.89 15.61
C GLY A 675 33.96 -10.92 14.49
N TYR A 676 32.75 -11.45 14.24
CA TYR A 676 32.43 -12.26 13.07
C TYR A 676 32.24 -11.39 11.82
N GLN A 677 32.49 -11.95 10.64
CA GLN A 677 32.27 -11.29 9.34
C GLN A 677 30.87 -11.60 8.80
N TYR A 678 30.31 -12.74 9.21
CA TYR A 678 29.02 -13.20 8.74
C TYR A 678 28.11 -13.80 9.83
N VAL A 679 26.84 -13.95 9.48
CA VAL A 679 25.83 -14.73 10.22
C VAL A 679 25.13 -15.71 9.27
N GLY A 680 24.74 -16.87 9.79
CA GLY A 680 23.74 -17.75 9.20
C GLY A 680 22.37 -17.45 9.82
N ILE A 681 21.32 -17.27 9.02
CA ILE A 681 19.99 -16.90 9.52
C ILE A 681 18.99 -18.03 9.35
N ARG A 682 18.44 -18.46 10.48
CA ARG A 682 17.35 -19.44 10.54
C ARG A 682 15.99 -18.87 10.14
N LEU A 683 15.43 -19.37 9.05
CA LEU A 683 14.14 -18.99 8.47
C LEU A 683 12.99 -19.96 8.82
N THR A 684 13.31 -21.18 9.27
CA THR A 684 12.32 -22.23 9.58
C THR A 684 12.52 -22.81 10.99
N ARG A 685 11.44 -23.27 11.63
CA ARG A 685 11.52 -24.07 12.85
C ARG A 685 11.79 -25.53 12.49
N VAL A 686 12.74 -26.16 13.17
CA VAL A 686 13.04 -27.59 13.01
C VAL A 686 12.38 -28.44 14.10
N THR A 687 12.22 -27.91 15.31
CA THR A 687 11.42 -28.55 16.36
C THR A 687 10.32 -27.62 16.90
N PRO A 688 9.22 -28.16 17.47
CA PRO A 688 8.11 -27.35 17.98
C PRO A 688 8.52 -26.37 19.09
N ASP A 689 9.51 -26.74 19.89
CA ASP A 689 9.96 -26.01 21.08
C ASP A 689 11.00 -24.91 20.77
N GLU A 690 11.40 -24.74 19.51
CA GLU A 690 12.33 -23.68 19.10
C GLU A 690 11.65 -22.30 19.00
N PRO A 691 12.34 -21.21 19.39
CA PRO A 691 11.93 -19.85 19.03
C PRO A 691 11.70 -19.73 17.53
N HIS A 692 10.62 -19.05 17.13
CA HIS A 692 10.33 -18.75 15.73
C HIS A 692 10.35 -17.26 15.48
N TYR A 693 11.25 -16.88 14.58
CA TYR A 693 11.36 -15.54 14.07
C TYR A 693 10.75 -15.54 12.68
N PRO A 694 9.52 -15.02 12.48
CA PRO A 694 8.79 -15.11 11.22
C PRO A 694 9.35 -14.12 10.18
N ILE A 695 10.67 -14.01 10.05
CA ILE A 695 11.36 -13.02 9.22
C ILE A 695 10.96 -13.09 7.73
N ALA A 696 10.53 -14.27 7.25
CA ALA A 696 10.04 -14.42 5.89
C ALA A 696 8.65 -13.78 5.64
N THR A 697 7.86 -13.60 6.70
CA THR A 697 6.47 -13.11 6.68
C THR A 697 6.23 -11.86 7.52
N ASP A 698 7.24 -11.40 8.28
CA ASP A 698 7.22 -10.19 9.11
C ASP A 698 8.14 -9.12 8.50
N PRO A 699 7.57 -8.13 7.79
CA PRO A 699 8.34 -7.07 7.15
C PRO A 699 9.04 -6.14 8.15
N ALA A 700 8.57 -6.03 9.39
CA ALA A 700 9.20 -5.19 10.40
C ALA A 700 10.47 -5.86 10.92
N LEU A 701 10.40 -7.15 11.20
CA LEU A 701 11.56 -7.94 11.60
C LEU A 701 12.62 -8.01 10.51
N LEU A 702 12.22 -8.28 9.26
CA LEU A 702 13.13 -8.31 8.10
C LEU A 702 13.86 -6.98 7.91
N ARG A 703 13.14 -5.85 8.01
CA ARG A 703 13.72 -4.51 7.91
C ARG A 703 14.72 -4.25 9.04
N LYS A 704 14.36 -4.56 10.28
CA LYS A 704 15.24 -4.40 11.43
C LYS A 704 16.52 -5.23 11.28
N THR A 705 16.43 -6.45 10.74
CA THR A 705 17.61 -7.29 10.47
C THR A 705 18.52 -6.64 9.43
N LYS A 706 17.96 -6.13 8.32
CA LYS A 706 18.72 -5.42 7.27
C LYS A 706 19.41 -4.18 7.81
N GLU A 707 18.72 -3.38 8.63
CA GLU A 707 19.30 -2.21 9.30
C GLU A 707 20.51 -2.57 10.17
N ARG A 708 20.43 -3.69 10.92
CA ARG A 708 21.57 -4.14 11.74
C ARG A 708 22.71 -4.68 10.88
N LEU A 709 22.43 -5.41 9.81
CA LEU A 709 23.46 -5.91 8.88
C LEU A 709 24.26 -4.73 8.28
N GLU A 710 23.55 -3.69 7.82
CA GLU A 710 24.17 -2.48 7.28
C GLU A 710 24.95 -1.71 8.36
N ALA A 711 24.36 -1.49 9.54
CA ALA A 711 24.98 -0.71 10.61
C ALA A 711 26.25 -1.36 11.19
N THR A 712 26.31 -2.69 11.19
CA THR A 712 27.43 -3.45 11.76
C THR A 712 28.47 -3.85 10.72
N GLY A 713 28.11 -3.88 9.44
CA GLY A 713 28.94 -4.42 8.36
C GLY A 713 29.02 -5.96 8.32
N VAL A 714 28.30 -6.65 9.21
CA VAL A 714 28.14 -8.11 9.18
C VAL A 714 27.26 -8.48 8.00
N ARG A 715 27.65 -9.52 7.26
CA ARG A 715 26.92 -10.01 6.07
C ARG A 715 26.23 -11.33 6.36
N VAL A 716 25.27 -11.72 5.54
CA VAL A 716 24.65 -13.05 5.65
C VAL A 716 25.46 -14.03 4.80
N LEU A 717 25.99 -15.09 5.41
CA LEU A 717 26.68 -16.15 4.68
C LEU A 717 25.65 -17.12 4.10
N ASP A 718 24.75 -17.60 4.96
CA ASP A 718 23.83 -18.67 4.66
C ASP A 718 22.44 -18.46 5.30
N VAL A 719 21.46 -19.20 4.79
CA VAL A 719 20.14 -19.35 5.43
C VAL A 719 19.82 -20.82 5.69
N GLU A 720 19.25 -21.07 6.87
CA GLU A 720 18.94 -22.41 7.36
C GLU A 720 17.46 -22.51 7.79
N LEU A 721 16.76 -23.64 7.69
CA LEU A 721 17.08 -24.86 6.97
C LEU A 721 15.99 -25.13 5.94
N ALA A 722 16.36 -25.35 4.68
CA ALA A 722 15.46 -25.86 3.64
C ALA A 722 15.31 -27.38 3.81
N ARG A 723 14.40 -27.80 4.68
CA ARG A 723 14.14 -29.22 4.96
C ARG A 723 12.97 -29.71 4.10
N ILE A 724 13.23 -30.63 3.17
CA ILE A 724 12.25 -31.13 2.20
C ILE A 724 12.11 -32.66 2.34
N GLY A 725 10.98 -33.09 2.89
CA GLY A 725 10.61 -34.50 3.03
C GLY A 725 9.91 -35.09 1.81
N PRO A 726 9.44 -36.35 1.90
CA PRO A 726 8.87 -37.10 0.78
C PRO A 726 7.52 -36.59 0.29
N HIS A 727 6.83 -35.77 1.09
CA HIS A 727 5.51 -35.22 0.79
C HIS A 727 5.52 -33.70 0.61
N ASP A 728 6.69 -33.07 0.74
CA ASP A 728 6.83 -31.63 0.63
C ASP A 728 7.05 -31.23 -0.83
N ASP A 729 6.48 -30.10 -1.25
CA ASP A 729 6.76 -29.48 -2.55
C ASP A 729 8.00 -28.57 -2.41
N PRO A 730 9.11 -28.83 -3.13
CA PRO A 730 10.28 -27.95 -3.14
C PRO A 730 9.96 -26.49 -3.46
N ARG A 731 8.89 -26.22 -4.22
CA ARG A 731 8.47 -24.84 -4.56
C ARG A 731 7.97 -24.06 -3.35
N ALA A 732 7.53 -24.73 -2.30
CA ALA A 732 7.05 -24.09 -1.08
C ALA A 732 8.17 -23.30 -0.35
N VAL A 733 9.45 -23.66 -0.58
CA VAL A 733 10.58 -22.92 0.01
C VAL A 733 10.95 -21.66 -0.77
N GLY A 734 10.31 -21.37 -1.90
CA GLY A 734 10.64 -20.22 -2.76
C GLY A 734 10.67 -18.89 -2.00
N ARG A 735 9.71 -18.67 -1.10
CA ARG A 735 9.68 -17.47 -0.26
C ARG A 735 10.89 -17.36 0.68
N LEU A 736 11.39 -18.50 1.19
CA LEU A 736 12.57 -18.54 2.05
C LEU A 736 13.83 -18.18 1.25
N LEU A 737 13.94 -18.70 0.02
CA LEU A 737 15.06 -18.39 -0.88
C LEU A 737 15.08 -16.89 -1.24
N GLU A 738 13.93 -16.31 -1.58
CA GLU A 738 13.80 -14.88 -1.86
C GLU A 738 14.24 -14.02 -0.67
N VAL A 739 13.82 -14.38 0.54
CA VAL A 739 14.17 -13.64 1.76
C VAL A 739 15.66 -13.79 2.06
N GLY A 740 16.23 -14.98 1.85
CA GLY A 740 17.67 -15.19 1.96
C GLY A 740 18.46 -14.32 0.97
N ALA A 741 18.04 -14.28 -0.30
CA ALA A 741 18.64 -13.41 -1.31
C ALA A 741 18.48 -11.92 -0.96
N GLU A 742 17.31 -11.51 -0.44
CA GLU A 742 17.06 -10.13 -0.01
C GLU A 742 17.95 -9.71 1.17
N LEU A 743 18.26 -10.64 2.06
CA LEU A 743 19.20 -10.45 3.18
C LEU A 743 20.67 -10.47 2.73
N GLY A 744 20.94 -10.84 1.47
CA GLY A 744 22.29 -10.95 0.91
C GLY A 744 23.00 -12.27 1.23
N ALA A 745 22.25 -13.33 1.56
CA ALA A 745 22.81 -14.66 1.75
C ALA A 745 23.46 -15.17 0.46
N ARG A 746 24.47 -16.04 0.61
CA ARG A 746 25.16 -16.69 -0.52
C ARG A 746 24.75 -18.15 -0.69
N HIS A 747 24.43 -18.78 0.44
CA HIS A 747 24.25 -20.22 0.52
C HIS A 747 22.93 -20.59 1.21
N VAL A 748 22.38 -21.74 0.89
CA VAL A 748 21.16 -22.30 1.50
C VAL A 748 21.49 -23.68 2.02
N ILE A 749 21.28 -23.92 3.31
CA ILE A 749 21.46 -25.25 3.89
C ILE A 749 20.22 -26.08 3.59
N ALA A 750 20.42 -27.28 3.03
CA ALA A 750 19.34 -28.20 2.70
C ALA A 750 19.48 -29.54 3.44
N GLN A 751 18.35 -30.08 3.90
CA GLN A 751 18.24 -31.44 4.41
C GLN A 751 17.09 -32.16 3.73
N LEU A 752 17.33 -33.42 3.33
CA LEU A 752 16.37 -34.22 2.57
C LEU A 752 16.07 -35.54 3.31
N PRO A 753 15.18 -35.52 4.33
CA PRO A 753 14.81 -36.70 5.10
C PRO A 753 13.87 -37.61 4.28
N ASP A 754 14.41 -38.20 3.22
CA ASP A 754 13.70 -39.07 2.30
C ASP A 754 14.52 -40.33 1.99
N SER A 755 13.92 -41.49 2.23
CA SER A 755 14.54 -42.79 1.97
C SER A 755 14.53 -43.18 0.49
N ASN A 756 13.71 -42.51 -0.34
CA ASN A 756 13.70 -42.71 -1.78
C ASN A 756 14.76 -41.82 -2.45
N ARG A 757 15.83 -42.46 -2.94
CA ARG A 757 16.97 -41.78 -3.55
C ARG A 757 16.62 -40.99 -4.81
N ASP A 758 15.76 -41.50 -5.68
CA ASP A 758 15.42 -40.83 -6.94
C ASP A 758 14.64 -39.54 -6.67
N ARG A 759 13.67 -39.60 -5.75
CA ARG A 759 12.91 -38.41 -5.32
C ARG A 759 13.80 -37.42 -4.57
N LYS A 760 14.71 -37.90 -3.72
CA LYS A 760 15.71 -37.06 -3.05
C LYS A 760 16.55 -36.27 -4.06
N ILE A 761 17.07 -36.94 -5.09
CA ILE A 761 17.83 -36.32 -6.18
C ILE A 761 16.98 -35.28 -6.92
N GLU A 762 15.73 -35.64 -7.26
CA GLU A 762 14.81 -34.75 -7.96
C GLU A 762 14.49 -33.49 -7.13
N HIS A 763 14.12 -33.65 -5.86
CA HIS A 763 13.82 -32.53 -4.96
C HIS A 763 15.03 -31.63 -4.76
N PHE A 764 16.23 -32.20 -4.63
CA PHE A 764 17.46 -31.42 -4.52
C PHE A 764 17.75 -30.62 -5.79
N ALA A 765 17.60 -31.25 -6.97
CA ALA A 765 17.77 -30.56 -8.25
C ALA A 765 16.76 -29.42 -8.42
N GLN A 766 15.50 -29.64 -8.05
CA GLN A 766 14.46 -28.62 -8.08
C GLN A 766 14.78 -27.45 -7.13
N LEU A 767 15.28 -27.74 -5.91
CA LEU A 767 15.72 -26.71 -4.98
C LEU A 767 16.88 -25.89 -5.55
N CYS A 768 17.87 -26.54 -6.16
CA CYS A 768 18.97 -25.88 -6.85
C CYS A 768 18.48 -24.98 -8.00
N ASP A 769 17.52 -25.46 -8.81
CA ASP A 769 16.94 -24.71 -9.93
C ASP A 769 16.14 -23.48 -9.47
N LEU A 770 15.52 -23.54 -8.30
CA LEU A 770 14.84 -22.39 -7.67
C LEU A 770 15.82 -21.38 -7.09
N ALA A 771 16.94 -21.84 -6.54
CA ALA A 771 17.96 -21.00 -5.91
C ALA A 771 18.87 -20.28 -6.94
N LEU A 772 19.12 -20.92 -8.10
CA LEU A 772 20.06 -20.41 -9.10
C LEU A 772 19.72 -19.00 -9.65
N PRO A 773 18.47 -18.67 -10.02
CA PRO A 773 18.11 -17.32 -10.48
C PRO A 773 18.28 -16.23 -9.42
N LEU A 774 18.34 -16.62 -8.15
CA LEU A 774 18.54 -15.73 -7.00
C LEU A 774 20.02 -15.55 -6.64
N GLY A 775 20.93 -16.21 -7.36
CA GLY A 775 22.36 -16.17 -7.09
C GLY A 775 22.79 -16.99 -5.86
N LEU A 776 21.98 -17.96 -5.43
CA LEU A 776 22.22 -18.78 -4.25
C LEU A 776 22.78 -20.16 -4.63
N THR A 777 23.73 -20.67 -3.84
CA THR A 777 24.10 -22.09 -3.85
C THR A 777 23.27 -22.86 -2.83
N VAL A 778 23.17 -24.17 -3.02
CA VAL A 778 22.44 -25.07 -2.13
C VAL A 778 23.39 -26.14 -1.63
N ASP A 779 23.64 -26.15 -0.32
CA ASP A 779 24.61 -27.01 0.34
C ASP A 779 23.88 -28.10 1.11
N LEU A 780 24.04 -29.35 0.65
CA LEU A 780 23.41 -30.52 1.25
C LEU A 780 24.12 -30.90 2.53
N GLU A 781 23.40 -30.84 3.65
CA GLU A 781 23.86 -31.32 4.95
C GLU A 781 23.43 -32.79 5.15
N PHE A 782 24.32 -33.60 5.74
CA PHE A 782 24.11 -35.03 5.95
C PHE A 782 24.21 -35.45 7.44
N PRO A 783 23.21 -35.13 8.28
CA PRO A 783 23.23 -35.56 9.67
C PRO A 783 23.20 -37.08 9.78
N SER A 784 24.09 -37.63 10.62
CA SER A 784 24.41 -39.07 10.62
C SER A 784 23.28 -40.02 11.00
N TRP A 785 22.16 -39.50 11.49
CA TRP A 785 20.95 -40.23 11.88
C TRP A 785 19.79 -40.07 10.90
N THR A 786 20.00 -39.44 9.75
CA THR A 786 18.98 -39.19 8.73
C THR A 786 19.12 -40.13 7.54
N GLU A 787 18.19 -40.02 6.60
CA GLU A 787 18.17 -40.77 5.34
C GLU A 787 19.30 -40.36 4.37
N THR A 788 20.07 -39.32 4.72
CA THR A 788 21.36 -38.98 4.10
C THR A 788 22.45 -39.01 5.18
N PRO A 789 22.94 -40.20 5.59
CA PRO A 789 23.68 -40.35 6.84
C PRO A 789 25.20 -40.12 6.73
N ASN A 790 25.76 -40.02 5.52
CA ASN A 790 27.21 -39.95 5.30
C ASN A 790 27.59 -39.27 3.98
N LEU A 791 28.89 -39.03 3.82
CA LEU A 791 29.47 -38.34 2.67
C LEU A 791 29.19 -39.07 1.34
N ASP A 792 29.20 -40.41 1.35
CA ASP A 792 28.98 -41.20 0.13
C ASP A 792 27.56 -41.02 -0.40
N GLU A 793 26.55 -41.03 0.48
CA GLU A 793 25.16 -40.78 0.10
C GLU A 793 24.97 -39.34 -0.39
N ALA A 794 25.55 -38.35 0.31
CA ALA A 794 25.50 -36.95 -0.13
C ALA A 794 26.12 -36.75 -1.52
N THR A 795 27.27 -37.39 -1.77
CA THR A 795 27.97 -37.38 -3.07
C THR A 795 27.12 -37.97 -4.19
N GLN A 796 26.39 -39.06 -3.92
CA GLN A 796 25.45 -39.65 -4.89
C GLN A 796 24.31 -38.69 -5.24
N VAL A 797 23.78 -37.96 -4.26
CA VAL A 797 22.72 -36.97 -4.48
C VAL A 797 23.20 -35.84 -5.38
N LEU A 798 24.38 -35.29 -5.11
CA LEU A 798 24.96 -34.21 -5.93
C LEU A 798 25.24 -34.66 -7.36
N HIS A 799 25.82 -35.84 -7.54
CA HIS A 799 26.05 -36.40 -8.88
C HIS A 799 24.73 -36.61 -9.64
N GLY A 800 23.70 -37.12 -8.97
CA GLY A 800 22.38 -37.31 -9.56
C GLY A 800 21.69 -36.00 -9.95
N ALA A 801 21.80 -34.98 -9.09
CA ALA A 801 21.16 -33.68 -9.34
C ALA A 801 21.87 -32.90 -10.46
N SER A 802 23.20 -32.99 -10.54
CA SER A 802 24.01 -32.39 -11.61
C SER A 802 23.68 -30.91 -11.83
N ARG A 803 23.77 -30.10 -10.77
CA ARG A 803 23.54 -28.66 -10.81
C ARG A 803 24.80 -27.89 -10.43
N ALA A 804 25.05 -26.79 -11.15
CA ALA A 804 26.27 -26.01 -11.00
C ALA A 804 26.35 -25.24 -9.67
N ASN A 805 25.21 -25.01 -9.01
CA ASN A 805 25.12 -24.36 -7.70
C ASN A 805 24.87 -25.35 -6.55
N ALA A 806 25.04 -26.65 -6.78
CA ALA A 806 24.93 -27.67 -5.75
C ALA A 806 26.27 -27.88 -5.01
N GLY A 807 26.22 -27.92 -3.68
CA GLY A 807 27.35 -28.15 -2.81
C GLY A 807 27.06 -29.09 -1.64
N ILE A 808 28.07 -29.36 -0.83
CA ILE A 808 28.00 -30.18 0.38
C ILE A 808 28.42 -29.33 1.57
N LEU A 809 27.55 -29.25 2.57
CA LEU A 809 27.91 -28.68 3.86
C LEU A 809 28.58 -29.75 4.73
N VAL A 810 29.86 -29.54 5.03
CA VAL A 810 30.57 -30.37 6.02
C VAL A 810 30.37 -29.76 7.40
N ASP A 811 29.38 -30.29 8.12
CA ASP A 811 29.29 -30.14 9.58
C ASP A 811 30.24 -31.15 10.24
N LEU A 812 31.18 -30.65 11.04
CA LEU A 812 32.22 -31.46 11.67
C LEU A 812 31.67 -32.52 12.63
N LEU A 813 30.57 -32.23 13.33
CA LEU A 813 29.91 -33.18 14.21
C LEU A 813 29.30 -34.33 13.41
N HIS A 814 28.55 -34.00 12.37
CA HIS A 814 27.91 -34.99 11.51
C HIS A 814 28.93 -35.82 10.74
N PHE A 815 29.97 -35.18 10.21
CA PHE A 815 31.08 -35.86 9.55
C PHE A 815 31.75 -36.86 10.48
N ALA A 816 32.18 -36.43 11.68
CA ALA A 816 32.85 -37.30 12.64
C ALA A 816 32.00 -38.50 13.11
N ARG A 817 30.67 -38.37 13.05
CA ARG A 817 29.71 -39.41 13.49
C ARG A 817 29.14 -40.25 12.36
N SER A 818 29.41 -39.89 11.11
CA SER A 818 28.91 -40.57 9.92
C SER A 818 29.78 -41.74 9.42
N GLN A 819 30.93 -41.98 10.06
CA GLN A 819 31.96 -42.91 9.58
C GLN A 819 32.56 -42.55 8.21
N SER A 820 32.37 -41.30 7.77
CA SER A 820 32.94 -40.80 6.52
C SER A 820 34.47 -40.69 6.59
N SER A 821 35.13 -40.91 5.44
CA SER A 821 36.59 -40.88 5.35
C SER A 821 37.11 -39.48 4.99
N VAL A 822 38.09 -38.98 5.74
CA VAL A 822 38.82 -37.73 5.40
C VAL A 822 39.53 -37.88 4.05
N ASP A 823 40.02 -39.07 3.70
CA ASP A 823 40.63 -39.33 2.40
C ASP A 823 39.59 -39.28 1.26
N ALA A 824 38.35 -39.70 1.51
CA ALA A 824 37.25 -39.57 0.55
C ALA A 824 36.87 -38.10 0.38
N LEU A 825 36.78 -37.35 1.48
CA LEU A 825 36.52 -35.91 1.46
C LEU A 825 37.55 -35.15 0.60
N ARG A 826 38.85 -35.46 0.73
CA ARG A 826 39.92 -34.85 -0.08
C ARG A 826 39.82 -35.09 -1.59
N ARG A 827 39.09 -36.13 -2.02
CA ARG A 827 38.96 -36.51 -3.43
C ARG A 827 37.77 -35.84 -4.11
N LEU A 828 36.88 -35.20 -3.36
CA LEU A 828 35.70 -34.54 -3.93
C LEU A 828 36.08 -33.23 -4.63
N PRO A 829 35.27 -32.79 -5.61
CA PRO A 829 35.50 -31.53 -6.31
C PRO A 829 35.55 -30.35 -5.34
N ARG A 830 36.51 -29.45 -5.51
CA ARG A 830 36.72 -28.32 -4.58
C ARG A 830 35.55 -27.34 -4.62
N GLU A 831 34.94 -27.20 -5.80
CA GLU A 831 33.77 -26.35 -6.07
C GLU A 831 32.50 -26.79 -5.34
N TRP A 832 32.46 -27.99 -4.75
CA TRP A 832 31.32 -28.43 -3.96
C TRP A 832 31.30 -27.87 -2.55
N PHE A 833 32.40 -27.27 -2.09
CA PHE A 833 32.53 -26.77 -0.73
C PHE A 833 32.51 -25.25 -0.72
N HIS A 834 31.40 -24.68 -0.26
CA HIS A 834 31.25 -23.23 -0.16
C HIS A 834 31.61 -22.69 1.23
N PHE A 835 31.31 -23.45 2.29
CA PHE A 835 31.63 -23.16 3.69
C PHE A 835 31.54 -24.43 4.55
N ALA A 836 31.94 -24.36 5.82
CA ALA A 836 31.88 -25.49 6.75
C ALA A 836 31.32 -25.10 8.12
N HIS A 837 30.60 -26.03 8.76
CA HIS A 837 30.12 -25.91 10.14
C HIS A 837 31.17 -26.47 11.11
N VAL A 838 31.78 -25.58 11.88
CA VAL A 838 32.94 -25.88 12.74
C VAL A 838 32.54 -25.92 14.20
N CYS A 839 32.78 -27.07 14.81
CA CYS A 839 32.63 -27.31 16.23
C CYS A 839 33.54 -28.46 16.68
N ASP A 840 33.62 -28.67 17.98
CA ASP A 840 34.06 -29.92 18.58
C ASP A 840 32.90 -30.57 19.33
N ALA A 841 33.10 -31.78 19.86
CA ALA A 841 32.10 -32.46 20.68
C ALA A 841 32.75 -33.48 21.62
N PRO A 842 32.04 -33.93 22.68
CA PRO A 842 32.54 -34.97 23.56
C PRO A 842 33.02 -36.20 22.79
N ALA A 843 34.22 -36.71 23.13
CA ALA A 843 34.82 -37.86 22.47
C ALA A 843 33.95 -39.13 22.54
N ARG A 844 33.10 -39.23 23.58
CA ARG A 844 32.12 -40.30 23.70
C ARG A 844 30.96 -40.06 22.74
N VAL A 845 30.84 -40.92 21.73
CA VAL A 845 29.71 -40.90 20.80
C VAL A 845 28.50 -41.62 21.44
N PRO A 846 27.33 -40.96 21.55
CA PRO A 846 26.11 -41.63 21.99
C PRO A 846 25.71 -42.77 21.05
N THR A 847 25.16 -43.85 21.59
CA THR A 847 24.73 -45.03 20.82
C THR A 847 23.27 -44.97 20.38
N SER A 848 22.48 -44.04 20.92
CA SER A 848 21.08 -43.81 20.53
C SER A 848 20.94 -42.58 19.64
N VAL A 849 19.94 -42.59 18.74
CA VAL A 849 19.59 -41.42 17.92
C VAL A 849 19.25 -40.21 18.79
N GLU A 850 18.49 -40.42 19.86
CA GLU A 850 18.16 -39.38 20.83
C GLU A 850 19.42 -38.74 21.43
N GLY A 851 20.41 -39.55 21.80
CA GLY A 851 21.69 -39.04 22.30
C GLY A 851 22.48 -38.28 21.24
N LEU A 852 22.48 -38.74 19.98
CA LEU A 852 23.15 -38.04 18.88
C LEU A 852 22.52 -36.67 18.61
N VAL A 853 21.19 -36.60 18.58
CA VAL A 853 20.41 -35.37 18.44
C VAL A 853 20.63 -34.45 19.64
N HIS A 854 20.64 -34.98 20.86
CA HIS A 854 20.89 -34.22 22.08
C HIS A 854 22.26 -33.53 22.02
N THR A 855 23.33 -34.27 21.71
CA THR A 855 24.65 -33.64 21.62
C THR A 855 24.72 -32.59 20.51
N ALA A 856 24.08 -32.84 19.35
CA ALA A 856 24.09 -31.88 18.24
C ALA A 856 23.41 -30.56 18.57
N ARG A 857 22.42 -30.59 19.47
CA ARG A 857 21.58 -29.42 19.80
C ARG A 857 21.96 -28.74 21.12
N PHE A 858 22.72 -29.38 21.99
CA PHE A 858 22.93 -28.86 23.36
C PHE A 858 24.35 -29.01 23.90
N GLU A 859 25.18 -29.90 23.37
CA GLU A 859 26.46 -30.29 23.97
C GLU A 859 27.64 -30.18 23.00
N ARG A 860 27.54 -29.35 21.95
CA ARG A 860 28.71 -29.05 21.11
C ARG A 860 29.74 -28.26 21.94
N LEU A 861 31.02 -28.46 21.62
CA LEU A 861 32.16 -27.87 22.34
C LEU A 861 32.95 -26.93 21.41
N PHE A 862 33.78 -26.07 22.00
CA PHE A 862 34.67 -25.23 21.19
C PHE A 862 35.79 -26.07 20.56
N PRO A 863 36.31 -25.70 19.38
CA PRO A 863 37.44 -26.38 18.75
C PRO A 863 38.61 -26.63 19.71
N GLY A 864 38.97 -27.90 19.91
CA GLY A 864 40.07 -28.33 20.77
C GLY A 864 39.67 -28.72 22.20
N GLU A 865 38.39 -28.59 22.57
CA GLU A 865 37.88 -29.04 23.87
C GLU A 865 37.35 -30.48 23.84
N GLY A 866 37.15 -31.06 22.66
CA GLY A 866 36.49 -32.35 22.48
C GLY A 866 37.36 -33.40 21.80
N GLY A 867 36.71 -34.36 21.14
CA GLY A 867 37.34 -35.52 20.50
C GLY A 867 37.27 -35.53 18.98
N ILE A 868 36.74 -34.49 18.33
CA ILE A 868 36.70 -34.41 16.87
C ILE A 868 38.08 -34.02 16.34
N ASP A 869 38.56 -34.69 15.28
CA ASP A 869 39.77 -34.27 14.56
C ASP A 869 39.48 -33.02 13.69
N VAL A 870 39.25 -31.89 14.35
CA VAL A 870 38.89 -30.61 13.72
C VAL A 870 39.91 -30.23 12.66
N ARG A 871 41.20 -30.33 12.97
CA ARG A 871 42.28 -29.96 12.06
C ARG A 871 42.39 -30.90 10.86
N GLY A 872 42.28 -32.21 11.08
CA GLY A 872 42.38 -33.19 9.99
C GLY A 872 41.22 -33.07 9.00
N ILE A 873 40.00 -32.80 9.49
CA ILE A 873 38.82 -32.59 8.65
C ILE A 873 38.94 -31.26 7.87
N LEU A 874 39.26 -30.15 8.55
CA LEU A 874 39.40 -28.85 7.88
C LEU A 874 40.55 -28.83 6.87
N ALA A 875 41.65 -29.53 7.13
CA ALA A 875 42.76 -29.67 6.18
C ALA A 875 42.39 -30.45 4.89
N ALA A 876 41.24 -31.13 4.88
CA ALA A 876 40.72 -31.80 3.70
C ALA A 876 39.79 -30.91 2.85
N LEU A 877 39.40 -29.74 3.35
CA LEU A 877 38.55 -28.77 2.67
C LEU A 877 39.38 -27.68 1.98
N PRO A 878 38.80 -26.92 1.01
CA PRO A 878 39.51 -25.79 0.42
C PRO A 878 39.87 -24.74 1.50
N PRO A 879 41.11 -24.23 1.54
CA PRO A 879 41.60 -23.37 2.62
C PRO A 879 40.98 -21.95 2.65
N ASP A 880 40.26 -21.58 1.59
CA ASP A 880 39.69 -20.26 1.34
C ASP A 880 38.18 -20.16 1.63
N ILE A 881 37.54 -21.24 2.11
CA ILE A 881 36.13 -21.20 2.48
C ILE A 881 35.91 -20.54 3.86
N PRO A 882 34.79 -19.85 4.09
CA PRO A 882 34.41 -19.37 5.41
C PRO A 882 34.11 -20.52 6.39
N TYR A 883 34.39 -20.29 7.67
CA TYR A 883 34.04 -21.20 8.76
C TYR A 883 32.87 -20.65 9.57
N ALA A 884 31.72 -21.31 9.48
CA ALA A 884 30.54 -21.00 10.28
C ALA A 884 30.58 -21.78 11.59
N LEU A 885 30.59 -21.08 12.73
CA LEU A 885 30.65 -21.71 14.04
C LEU A 885 29.24 -22.10 14.48
N GLU A 886 28.95 -23.40 14.44
CA GLU A 886 27.70 -24.00 14.91
C GLU A 886 27.98 -24.78 16.19
N ILE A 887 27.83 -24.13 17.35
CA ILE A 887 28.23 -24.63 18.66
C ILE A 887 27.11 -24.37 19.68
N PRO A 888 25.93 -25.00 19.54
CA PRO A 888 24.90 -24.93 20.57
C PRO A 888 25.38 -25.64 21.83
N ARG A 889 25.62 -24.85 22.88
CA ARG A 889 26.19 -25.31 24.16
C ARG A 889 25.37 -24.80 25.34
N GLN A 890 24.19 -25.39 25.53
CA GLN A 890 23.17 -24.87 26.46
C GLN A 890 23.68 -24.67 27.88
N GLY A 891 24.48 -25.61 28.41
CA GLY A 891 25.02 -25.51 29.76
C GLY A 891 25.88 -24.24 29.96
N LEU A 892 26.77 -23.93 29.02
CA LEU A 892 27.60 -22.73 29.07
C LEU A 892 26.76 -21.48 28.78
N THR A 893 25.87 -21.54 27.79
CA THR A 893 24.96 -20.43 27.46
C THR A 893 24.10 -20.01 28.64
N ASN A 894 23.63 -20.96 29.46
CA ASN A 894 22.88 -20.66 30.68
C ASN A 894 23.74 -19.97 31.77
N GLU A 895 25.05 -20.21 31.77
CA GLU A 895 25.97 -19.64 32.77
C GLU A 895 26.43 -18.22 32.39
N VAL A 896 26.79 -18.01 31.12
CA VAL A 896 27.47 -16.76 30.68
C VAL A 896 26.68 -15.94 29.66
N GLY A 897 25.58 -16.49 29.13
CA GLY A 897 24.78 -15.87 28.07
C GLY A 897 25.32 -16.09 26.65
N GLU A 898 24.44 -15.94 25.65
CA GLU A 898 24.76 -16.23 24.24
C GLU A 898 25.86 -15.34 23.68
N ARG A 899 25.85 -14.02 23.96
CA ARG A 899 26.87 -13.08 23.45
C ARG A 899 28.29 -13.45 23.87
N GLU A 900 28.46 -13.82 25.15
CA GLU A 900 29.74 -14.24 25.69
C GLU A 900 30.16 -15.62 25.16
N CYS A 901 29.21 -16.55 24.96
CA CYS A 901 29.47 -17.80 24.26
C CYS A 901 29.98 -17.57 22.84
N LEU A 902 29.37 -16.67 22.06
CA LEU A 902 29.80 -16.35 20.69
C LEU A 902 31.22 -15.77 20.64
N ARG A 903 31.54 -14.86 21.57
CA ARG A 903 32.90 -14.31 21.70
C ARG A 903 33.93 -15.40 22.03
N ARG A 904 33.65 -16.24 23.03
CA ARG A 904 34.53 -17.37 23.42
C ARG A 904 34.68 -18.39 22.31
N ALA A 905 33.62 -18.70 21.56
CA ALA A 905 33.66 -19.60 20.42
C ALA A 905 34.66 -19.12 19.36
N LEU A 906 34.59 -17.84 19.00
CA LEU A 906 35.49 -17.25 18.01
C LEU A 906 36.95 -17.24 18.50
N GLU A 907 37.17 -16.86 19.76
CA GLU A 907 38.51 -16.84 20.37
C GLU A 907 39.12 -18.23 20.47
N ALA A 908 38.36 -19.22 20.96
CA ALA A 908 38.81 -20.60 21.05
C ALA A 908 39.12 -21.17 19.67
N THR A 909 38.29 -20.87 18.66
CA THR A 909 38.55 -21.30 17.27
C THR A 909 39.81 -20.66 16.71
N ARG A 910 39.96 -19.33 16.83
CA ARG A 910 41.17 -18.61 16.40
C ARG A 910 42.41 -19.12 17.10
N HIS A 911 42.33 -19.40 18.40
CA HIS A 911 43.44 -19.98 19.16
C HIS A 911 43.76 -21.40 18.68
N HIS A 912 42.74 -22.25 18.51
CA HIS A 912 42.93 -23.63 18.09
C HIS A 912 43.49 -23.74 16.66
N LEU A 913 43.07 -22.87 15.74
CA LEU A 913 43.53 -22.87 14.34
C LEU A 913 44.82 -22.06 14.13
N GLY A 914 45.02 -20.96 14.88
CA GLY A 914 46.15 -20.04 14.78
C GLY A 914 47.52 -20.63 15.16
N HIS A 915 47.57 -21.83 15.74
CA HIS A 915 48.82 -22.54 16.04
C HIS A 915 49.46 -23.25 14.82
N THR A 916 49.22 -22.76 13.59
CA THR A 916 49.80 -23.36 12.37
C THR A 916 50.36 -22.33 11.38
N HIS A 917 51.54 -21.78 11.70
CA HIS A 917 52.62 -21.53 10.72
C HIS A 917 53.99 -21.34 11.41
N ARG A 918 54.41 -22.35 12.18
CA ARG A 918 55.84 -22.61 12.43
C ARG A 918 56.09 -24.11 12.29
N ALA A 919 56.24 -24.57 11.06
CA ALA A 919 56.94 -25.82 10.80
C ALA A 919 58.44 -25.60 11.08
N PRO A 920 59.14 -26.52 11.76
CA PRO A 920 60.57 -26.39 12.05
C PRO A 920 61.40 -26.47 10.77
N ARG A 921 62.36 -25.55 10.63
CA ARG A 921 63.39 -25.61 9.60
C ARG A 921 64.26 -26.85 9.84
N HIS A 922 64.16 -27.84 8.95
CA HIS A 922 65.24 -28.82 8.79
C HIS A 922 66.44 -28.14 8.11
N PRO A 923 67.67 -28.29 8.63
CA PRO A 923 68.86 -27.72 8.00
C PRO A 923 69.24 -28.54 6.77
N VAL A 924 69.34 -27.88 5.63
CA VAL A 924 69.98 -28.43 4.42
C VAL A 924 71.49 -28.19 4.56
N GLU A 925 72.24 -29.27 4.67
CA GLU A 925 73.69 -29.28 4.48
C GLU A 925 74.02 -28.94 3.01
N LEU A 926 74.99 -28.03 2.85
CA LEU A 926 75.73 -27.81 1.61
C LEU A 926 76.47 -29.08 1.19
N PHE A 927 76.41 -29.49 -0.07
CA PHE A 927 77.60 -29.82 -0.88
C PHE A 927 77.29 -29.98 -2.39
N SER A 928 77.99 -29.16 -3.17
CA SER A 928 78.53 -29.28 -4.55
C SER A 928 77.96 -30.23 -5.61
N LYS A 929 77.70 -29.63 -6.80
CA LYS A 929 78.15 -29.97 -8.18
C LYS A 929 78.40 -31.45 -8.55
N PHE A 930 77.77 -31.89 -9.65
CA PHE A 930 78.32 -32.48 -10.90
C PHE A 930 77.10 -32.95 -11.73
N ASP A 931 76.72 -32.30 -12.84
CA ASP A 931 77.20 -32.40 -14.22
C ASP A 931 76.81 -33.69 -14.98
N SER A 932 76.31 -33.48 -16.21
CA SER A 932 76.11 -34.38 -17.36
C SER A 932 75.08 -35.55 -17.32
N GLY A 933 74.19 -35.60 -18.34
CA GLY A 933 73.26 -36.71 -18.68
C GLY A 933 73.95 -37.95 -19.30
N PRO A 934 73.37 -38.72 -20.25
CA PRO A 934 72.06 -38.64 -20.91
C PRO A 934 71.29 -40.00 -21.04
N ASN A 935 69.98 -39.93 -21.31
CA ASN A 935 69.27 -40.59 -22.43
C ASN A 935 67.77 -40.32 -22.34
#